data_AF-A0A8J3ZNF3-F1
#
_entry.id   AF-A0A8J3ZNF3-F1
#
_cell.length_a   1.000
_cell.length_b   1.000
_cell.length_c   1.000
_cell.angle_alpha   90.00
_cell.angle_beta   90.00
_cell.angle_gamma   90.00
#
_symmetry.space_group_name_H-M   'P 1'
#
loop_
_entity.id
_entity.type
_entity.pdbx_description
1 polymer ?
#
loop_
_entity_poly.entity_id
_entity_poly.type
_entity_poly.pdbx_seq_one_letter_code
_entity_poly.pdbx_strand_id
1 'polypeptide(L)'
;MSKKALVAGIVLALLQGFLILQGVMSLSADAADEGTAYFVDNRAGGACSNDAPGTSPSRPWCDFMPVNTRSAGTGFGPGDKVLLARGATWNQQLSLRGTGSAGAPVVVDAYGDGPRPSIIRNGDVKDRGVRLDNPSHWRISNLEVGNAGVGILVFVTKLGRENLTLSDLYLHDITGIRGGDCAVNDRVHISAGIEITGTPPPFGASDYALRKVRITNVEGTRNDSSVSFDWCNGLTAPLDGTSGDGLVRDVELNRLNLHDDNGAGRSSGCEGLRLVNVRDTVVLNSVLTREAACHTPTGTAAVFLGRVRNISIVNSMITAVPDTGSPDQVAVNFETKLENVRVRNNLLADNAGPAVALHAIWGPSDFSTNTEVSGNYFVNNATSRRAPCVGAISRGNNQSKPTGAIRDNVYVEPTGFLNTCHGGDFTGFAVANNATLASPGSGFHAAQQFRGDQSANGWTYQYGDNGSAWSNLTFDQGTGAWRHPSGASVTRFEQQPAACGDCRVARAWTAQEPGTVTVRGRALKSAPDGKDVTARIAVNGATVWGPSRIASGDRQGNVTDIHRLPVAKGDVIRFEVSTDAGVNPGPVSWVPTIGYPANARSWEFNDTVDPGRMDGWALTSQLTGTMTDGSLKLRSSGNDPFMHSPDSLNLDARTVRHIEIRARNGTASAAGEFFFVTSSDPVWNGAKRVTWQTKKVDGDYTIYTVDMGQNPAWTGTIRRLRLDPSINAGPFDIDYIRLY
;
A
#
# COMPACT_ATOMS: atom_id res chain seq x y z
N MET A 1 36.86 -77.77 -49.93
CA MET A 1 37.46 -76.43 -50.11
C MET A 1 37.90 -75.94 -48.74
N SER A 2 39.18 -75.57 -48.57
CA SER A 2 39.89 -75.61 -47.28
C SER A 2 40.20 -74.23 -46.68
N LYS A 3 40.57 -74.26 -45.38
CA LYS A 3 41.41 -73.31 -44.61
C LYS A 3 40.65 -72.12 -43.98
N LYS A 4 40.64 -72.00 -42.64
CA LYS A 4 41.70 -71.68 -41.66
C LYS A 4 41.94 -70.16 -41.52
N ALA A 5 41.70 -69.69 -40.29
CA ALA A 5 42.62 -68.92 -39.44
C ALA A 5 43.07 -67.48 -39.80
N LEU A 6 43.14 -66.69 -38.71
CA LEU A 6 44.22 -65.78 -38.32
C LEU A 6 44.18 -64.29 -38.79
N VAL A 7 43.84 -63.43 -37.83
CA VAL A 7 44.56 -62.23 -37.35
C VAL A 7 45.50 -61.49 -38.32
N ALA A 8 45.17 -60.21 -38.58
CA ALA A 8 46.02 -58.99 -38.66
C ALA A 8 45.09 -57.85 -39.14
N GLY A 9 45.06 -56.62 -38.67
CA GLY A 9 46.04 -55.79 -37.99
C GLY A 9 46.03 -54.41 -38.68
N ILE A 10 45.51 -53.38 -37.99
CA ILE A 10 45.93 -51.97 -38.03
C ILE A 10 45.33 -51.02 -39.12
N VAL A 11 44.49 -50.09 -38.60
CA VAL A 11 44.34 -48.64 -38.93
C VAL A 11 43.42 -48.24 -40.10
N LEU A 12 42.30 -47.56 -39.80
CA LEU A 12 42.16 -46.09 -39.89
C LEU A 12 40.70 -45.62 -39.58
N ALA A 13 40.59 -44.82 -38.52
CA ALA A 13 39.69 -43.69 -38.25
C ALA A 13 38.19 -43.64 -38.67
N LEU A 14 37.41 -43.09 -37.73
CA LEU A 14 36.13 -42.36 -37.85
C LEU A 14 34.85 -43.20 -37.99
N LEU A 15 34.12 -43.37 -36.88
CA LEU A 15 32.70 -43.01 -36.77
C LEU A 15 32.22 -43.22 -35.32
N GLN A 16 31.95 -42.11 -34.64
CA GLN A 16 31.15 -42.08 -33.42
C GLN A 16 29.71 -42.50 -33.75
N GLY A 17 29.16 -43.43 -33.00
CA GLY A 17 27.79 -43.90 -33.18
C GLY A 17 27.29 -44.72 -31.99
N PHE A 18 26.84 -44.00 -30.95
CA PHE A 18 25.76 -44.35 -30.02
C PHE A 18 25.67 -45.81 -29.50
N LEU A 19 26.14 -46.03 -28.27
CA LEU A 19 25.65 -47.08 -27.38
C LEU A 19 24.73 -46.44 -26.32
N ILE A 20 23.45 -46.80 -26.40
CA ILE A 20 22.40 -46.40 -25.45
C ILE A 20 22.63 -47.16 -24.14
N LEU A 21 23.12 -46.46 -23.13
CA LEU A 21 23.10 -46.91 -21.75
C LEU A 21 21.71 -46.60 -21.18
N GLN A 22 20.84 -47.61 -21.04
CA GLN A 22 19.61 -47.46 -20.26
C GLN A 22 19.97 -47.40 -18.78
N GLY A 23 20.34 -46.20 -18.32
CA GLY A 23 20.31 -45.86 -16.91
C GLY A 23 18.86 -45.71 -16.49
N VAL A 24 18.36 -46.64 -15.67
CA VAL A 24 17.16 -46.43 -14.89
C VAL A 24 17.47 -45.26 -13.94
N MET A 25 17.10 -44.05 -14.34
CA MET A 25 17.00 -42.93 -13.41
C MET A 25 15.83 -43.24 -12.48
N SER A 26 16.12 -43.86 -11.36
CA SER A 26 15.25 -43.79 -10.19
C SER A 26 15.15 -42.31 -9.84
N LEU A 27 14.08 -41.66 -10.28
CA LEU A 27 13.60 -40.42 -9.68
C LEU A 27 13.25 -40.78 -8.24
N SER A 28 14.20 -40.63 -7.33
CA SER A 28 13.91 -40.47 -5.92
C SER A 28 13.10 -39.18 -5.80
N ALA A 29 11.78 -39.31 -5.82
CA ALA A 29 10.95 -38.31 -5.19
C ALA A 29 11.44 -38.22 -3.74
N ASP A 30 11.90 -37.04 -3.32
CA ASP A 30 12.17 -36.79 -1.91
C ASP A 30 10.91 -37.18 -1.14
N ALA A 31 10.97 -38.31 -0.42
CA ALA A 31 9.92 -38.66 0.51
C ALA A 31 9.87 -37.52 1.53
N ALA A 32 8.77 -36.77 1.55
CA ALA A 32 8.51 -35.85 2.65
C ALA A 32 8.53 -36.69 3.93
N ASP A 33 9.44 -36.40 4.86
CA ASP A 33 9.44 -37.02 6.19
C ASP A 33 8.06 -36.76 6.80
N GLU A 34 7.25 -37.81 6.97
CA GLU A 34 5.93 -37.71 7.61
C GLU A 34 6.15 -37.43 9.09
N GLY A 35 6.21 -36.15 9.46
CA GLY A 35 6.27 -35.75 10.86
C GLY A 35 5.01 -36.15 11.63
N THR A 36 5.10 -36.15 12.95
CA THR A 36 4.02 -36.65 13.82
C THR A 36 2.98 -35.56 14.10
N ALA A 37 1.70 -35.89 13.96
CA ALA A 37 0.61 -35.01 14.39
C ALA A 37 0.20 -35.30 15.84
N TYR A 38 0.24 -34.28 16.69
CA TYR A 38 -0.19 -34.30 18.08
C TYR A 38 -1.48 -33.49 18.22
N PHE A 39 -2.48 -34.04 18.90
CA PHE A 39 -3.81 -33.45 19.05
C PHE A 39 -4.02 -33.04 20.51
N VAL A 40 -4.60 -31.86 20.73
CA VAL A 40 -4.95 -31.35 22.07
C VAL A 40 -6.41 -30.89 22.09
N ASP A 41 -7.18 -31.41 23.04
CA ASP A 41 -8.61 -31.14 23.21
C ASP A 41 -9.01 -31.26 24.68
N ASN A 42 -9.57 -30.19 25.24
CA ASN A 42 -10.11 -30.17 26.60
C ASN A 42 -11.63 -29.99 26.65
N ARG A 43 -12.32 -30.10 25.52
CA ARG A 43 -13.77 -29.92 25.47
C ARG A 43 -14.47 -31.00 26.31
N ALA A 44 -15.55 -30.59 26.98
CA ALA A 44 -16.33 -31.48 27.81
C ALA A 44 -16.86 -32.68 27.00
N GLY A 45 -16.83 -33.87 27.60
CA GLY A 45 -17.26 -35.11 26.95
C GLY A 45 -16.22 -35.76 26.02
N GLY A 46 -15.03 -35.17 25.87
CA GLY A 46 -13.91 -35.76 25.13
C GLY A 46 -13.18 -36.88 25.90
N ALA A 47 -12.50 -37.76 25.16
CA ALA A 47 -11.70 -38.87 25.70
C ALA A 47 -10.20 -38.49 25.81
N CYS A 48 -9.91 -37.25 26.19
CA CYS A 48 -8.53 -36.77 26.29
C CYS A 48 -7.74 -37.50 27.40
N SER A 49 -6.44 -37.66 27.23
CA SER A 49 -5.55 -38.27 28.22
C SER A 49 -4.10 -37.84 28.00
N ASN A 50 -3.47 -37.22 29.00
CA ASN A 50 -2.05 -36.83 28.92
C ASN A 50 -1.07 -38.01 29.02
N ASP A 51 -1.54 -39.19 29.48
CA ASP A 51 -0.75 -40.42 29.50
C ASP A 51 -0.73 -41.16 28.15
N ALA A 52 -1.59 -40.75 27.21
CA ALA A 52 -1.63 -41.32 25.87
C ALA A 52 -0.61 -40.60 24.95
N PRO A 53 -0.23 -41.18 23.80
CA PRO A 53 0.69 -40.53 22.87
C PRO A 53 0.19 -39.20 22.27
N GLY A 54 -1.12 -38.92 22.34
CA GLY A 54 -1.71 -37.73 21.73
C GLY A 54 -1.72 -37.71 20.21
N THR A 55 -1.37 -38.82 19.54
CA THR A 55 -1.19 -38.92 18.08
C THR A 55 -2.45 -39.32 17.31
N SER A 56 -3.62 -39.30 17.96
CA SER A 56 -4.92 -39.55 17.32
C SER A 56 -5.94 -38.50 17.79
N PRO A 57 -6.78 -37.96 16.88
CA PRO A 57 -7.84 -37.03 17.26
C PRO A 57 -8.89 -37.66 18.19
N SER A 58 -8.99 -38.99 18.24
CA SER A 58 -9.91 -39.70 19.15
C SER A 58 -9.32 -39.93 20.56
N ARG A 59 -8.02 -39.72 20.73
CA ARG A 59 -7.30 -39.80 22.01
C ARG A 59 -6.28 -38.65 22.13
N PRO A 60 -6.76 -37.40 22.12
CA PRO A 60 -5.89 -36.22 22.20
C PRO A 60 -5.33 -36.07 23.62
N TRP A 61 -4.32 -35.21 23.77
CA TRP A 61 -3.93 -34.68 25.08
C TRP A 61 -4.99 -33.72 25.62
N CYS A 62 -5.10 -33.64 26.95
CA CYS A 62 -6.05 -32.74 27.60
C CYS A 62 -5.54 -31.31 27.66
N ASP A 63 -4.22 -31.12 27.77
CA ASP A 63 -3.64 -29.79 27.95
C ASP A 63 -2.24 -29.68 27.32
N PHE A 64 -1.52 -28.59 27.60
CA PHE A 64 -0.21 -28.34 26.99
C PHE A 64 0.95 -29.00 27.72
N MET A 65 0.74 -29.73 28.82
CA MET A 65 1.84 -30.34 29.56
C MET A 65 2.69 -31.29 28.68
N PRO A 66 2.11 -32.18 27.85
CA PRO A 66 2.92 -33.04 26.98
C PRO A 66 3.63 -32.25 25.87
N VAL A 67 2.98 -31.24 25.29
CA VAL A 67 3.58 -30.34 24.29
C VAL A 67 4.78 -29.60 24.87
N ASN A 68 4.61 -29.00 26.04
CA ASN A 68 5.66 -28.25 26.75
C ASN A 68 6.82 -29.18 27.16
N THR A 69 6.53 -30.40 27.58
CA THR A 69 7.55 -31.41 27.92
C THR A 69 8.39 -31.79 26.70
N ARG A 70 7.74 -32.02 25.55
CA ARG A 70 8.43 -32.29 24.28
C ARG A 70 9.30 -31.10 23.85
N SER A 71 8.78 -29.88 23.92
CA SER A 71 9.53 -28.66 23.64
C SER A 71 10.77 -28.49 24.52
N ALA A 72 10.67 -28.80 25.81
CA ALA A 72 11.80 -28.72 26.73
C ALA A 72 12.86 -29.80 26.47
N GLY A 73 12.44 -31.00 26.06
CA GLY A 73 13.32 -32.13 25.75
C GLY A 73 13.88 -32.08 24.33
N THR A 74 13.29 -32.87 23.42
CA THR A 74 13.79 -33.06 22.06
C THR A 74 13.44 -31.91 21.11
N GLY A 75 12.41 -31.13 21.43
CA GLY A 75 11.78 -30.20 20.50
C GLY A 75 11.01 -30.91 19.38
N PHE A 76 10.48 -30.10 18.47
CA PHE A 76 9.78 -30.54 17.26
C PHE A 76 10.72 -30.57 16.03
N GLY A 77 10.52 -31.57 15.17
CA GLY A 77 11.31 -31.78 13.95
C GLY A 77 10.51 -31.53 12.65
N PRO A 78 11.14 -31.70 11.48
CA PRO A 78 10.48 -31.52 10.19
C PRO A 78 9.16 -32.25 10.07
N GLY A 79 8.10 -31.53 9.66
CA GLY A 79 6.77 -32.07 9.43
C GLY A 79 5.89 -32.30 10.68
N ASP A 80 6.44 -32.18 11.90
CA ASP A 80 5.66 -32.35 13.13
C ASP A 80 4.53 -31.31 13.20
N LYS A 81 3.39 -31.70 13.79
CA LYS A 81 2.19 -30.84 13.92
C LYS A 81 1.64 -30.85 15.34
N VAL A 82 1.25 -29.69 15.85
CA VAL A 82 0.42 -29.55 17.07
C VAL A 82 -0.94 -28.99 16.64
N LEU A 83 -1.98 -29.81 16.76
CA LEU A 83 -3.33 -29.52 16.30
C LEU A 83 -4.25 -29.30 17.51
N LEU A 84 -4.83 -28.10 17.61
CA LEU A 84 -5.68 -27.69 18.71
C LEU A 84 -7.17 -27.78 18.31
N ALA A 85 -7.99 -28.40 19.14
CA ALA A 85 -9.40 -28.60 18.81
C ALA A 85 -10.17 -27.27 18.71
N ARG A 86 -10.92 -27.08 17.63
CA ARG A 86 -11.81 -25.92 17.47
C ARG A 86 -12.88 -25.89 18.58
N GLY A 87 -13.11 -24.69 19.12
CA GLY A 87 -13.99 -24.43 20.26
C GLY A 87 -13.42 -24.81 21.64
N ALA A 88 -12.18 -25.29 21.73
CA ALA A 88 -11.49 -25.50 22.99
C ALA A 88 -10.85 -24.20 23.51
N THR A 89 -10.69 -24.08 24.83
CA THR A 89 -10.06 -22.92 25.47
C THR A 89 -9.11 -23.35 26.58
N TRP A 90 -7.86 -22.89 26.54
CA TRP A 90 -6.86 -23.19 27.56
C TRP A 90 -6.39 -21.93 28.28
N ASN A 91 -6.28 -22.03 29.61
CA ASN A 91 -5.54 -21.09 30.43
C ASN A 91 -4.17 -21.70 30.81
N GLN A 92 -3.35 -21.97 29.79
CA GLN A 92 -1.99 -22.46 29.93
C GLN A 92 -1.11 -21.82 28.85
N GLN A 93 0.16 -21.56 29.16
CA GLN A 93 1.14 -21.15 28.16
C GLN A 93 1.50 -22.34 27.26
N LEU A 94 1.44 -22.14 25.94
CA LEU A 94 1.95 -23.07 24.93
C LEU A 94 3.41 -22.74 24.61
N SER A 95 4.34 -23.60 25.00
CA SER A 95 5.78 -23.41 24.78
C SER A 95 6.27 -24.31 23.66
N LEU A 96 6.96 -23.73 22.68
CA LEU A 96 7.35 -24.36 21.43
C LEU A 96 8.84 -24.15 21.17
N ARG A 97 9.54 -25.26 20.88
CA ARG A 97 10.95 -25.27 20.46
C ARG A 97 11.13 -26.34 19.40
N GLY A 98 11.97 -26.08 18.42
CA GLY A 98 12.27 -27.03 17.35
C GLY A 98 12.64 -26.35 16.05
N THR A 99 12.90 -27.15 15.02
CA THR A 99 13.24 -26.63 13.70
C THR A 99 12.68 -27.58 12.66
N GLY A 100 11.87 -27.03 11.74
CA GLY A 100 11.42 -27.75 10.56
C GLY A 100 12.42 -27.66 9.42
N SER A 101 12.00 -28.05 8.23
CA SER A 101 12.75 -27.84 6.98
C SER A 101 11.93 -27.02 5.97
N ALA A 102 12.56 -26.57 4.89
CA ALA A 102 11.87 -25.83 3.83
C ALA A 102 10.71 -26.62 3.19
N GLY A 103 10.85 -27.95 3.07
CA GLY A 103 9.82 -28.85 2.53
C GLY A 103 8.84 -29.37 3.58
N ALA A 104 9.23 -29.43 4.85
CA ALA A 104 8.42 -29.96 5.95
C ALA A 104 8.55 -29.04 7.19
N PRO A 105 7.83 -27.90 7.22
CA PRO A 105 7.84 -27.02 8.39
C PRO A 105 7.15 -27.67 9.59
N VAL A 106 7.49 -27.22 10.80
CA VAL A 106 6.67 -27.53 11.99
C VAL A 106 5.40 -26.70 11.94
N VAL A 107 4.25 -27.31 12.26
CA VAL A 107 2.94 -26.66 12.16
C VAL A 107 2.25 -26.61 13.51
N VAL A 108 1.68 -25.46 13.87
CA VAL A 108 0.63 -25.34 14.87
C VAL A 108 -0.62 -24.85 14.16
N ASP A 109 -1.72 -25.59 14.30
CA ASP A 109 -2.98 -25.29 13.60
C ASP A 109 -4.19 -25.78 14.41
N ALA A 110 -5.38 -25.56 13.89
CA ALA A 110 -6.63 -26.05 14.45
C ALA A 110 -7.11 -27.34 13.76
N TYR A 111 -7.91 -28.15 14.46
CA TYR A 111 -8.63 -29.28 13.87
C TYR A 111 -10.09 -29.37 14.35
N GLY A 112 -10.92 -30.07 13.58
CA GLY A 112 -12.36 -30.16 13.81
C GLY A 112 -13.12 -28.91 13.37
N ASP A 113 -14.36 -28.77 13.82
CA ASP A 113 -15.29 -27.70 13.44
C ASP A 113 -15.54 -26.72 14.59
N GLY A 114 -15.96 -25.50 14.24
CA GLY A 114 -16.36 -24.46 15.19
C GLY A 114 -15.41 -23.25 15.23
N PRO A 115 -15.47 -22.44 16.30
CA PRO A 115 -14.59 -21.30 16.50
C PRO A 115 -13.10 -21.67 16.55
N ARG A 116 -12.21 -20.69 16.45
CA ARG A 116 -10.76 -20.92 16.66
C ARG A 116 -10.51 -21.51 18.07
N PRO A 117 -9.54 -22.42 18.24
CA PRO A 117 -9.00 -22.73 19.56
C PRO A 117 -8.45 -21.45 20.22
N SER A 118 -8.79 -21.24 21.50
CA SER A 118 -8.39 -20.03 22.23
C SER A 118 -7.38 -20.34 23.34
N ILE A 119 -6.33 -19.52 23.45
CA ILE A 119 -5.41 -19.50 24.59
C ILE A 119 -5.63 -18.19 25.35
N ILE A 120 -6.42 -18.25 26.41
CA ILE A 120 -6.83 -17.09 27.21
C ILE A 120 -6.19 -17.17 28.58
N ARG A 121 -5.30 -16.22 28.88
CA ARG A 121 -4.51 -16.21 30.13
C ARG A 121 -5.23 -15.37 31.20
N ASN A 122 -4.51 -14.83 32.19
CA ASN A 122 -5.10 -14.18 33.38
C ASN A 122 -5.00 -12.65 33.38
N GLY A 123 -4.43 -12.05 32.34
CA GLY A 123 -4.13 -10.63 32.26
C GLY A 123 -2.90 -10.21 33.08
N ASP A 124 -2.08 -11.18 33.52
CA ASP A 124 -0.83 -10.90 34.23
C ASP A 124 0.29 -10.56 33.25
N VAL A 125 1.11 -9.57 33.59
CA VAL A 125 2.26 -9.13 32.77
C VAL A 125 3.30 -10.22 32.52
N LYS A 126 3.32 -11.30 33.32
CA LYS A 126 4.18 -12.47 33.13
C LYS A 126 3.55 -13.55 32.25
N ASP A 127 2.25 -13.46 31.96
CA ASP A 127 1.58 -14.43 31.12
C ASP A 127 2.02 -14.30 29.67
N ARG A 128 2.39 -15.44 29.07
CA ARG A 128 2.54 -15.59 27.62
C ARG A 128 1.46 -16.55 27.14
N GLY A 129 0.81 -16.23 26.02
CA GLY A 129 -0.09 -17.18 25.37
C GLY A 129 0.70 -18.31 24.70
N VAL A 130 1.49 -17.94 23.70
CA VAL A 130 2.42 -18.82 22.98
C VAL A 130 3.84 -18.29 23.14
N ARG A 131 4.79 -19.16 23.47
CA ARG A 131 6.22 -18.84 23.48
C ARG A 131 6.93 -19.74 22.47
N LEU A 132 7.65 -19.13 21.54
CA LEU A 132 8.39 -19.80 20.48
C LEU A 132 9.88 -19.45 20.57
N ASP A 133 10.72 -20.39 20.98
CA ASP A 133 12.15 -20.17 21.15
C ASP A 133 12.95 -20.61 19.91
N ASN A 134 13.71 -19.68 19.32
CA ASN A 134 14.59 -19.88 18.16
C ASN A 134 13.95 -20.60 16.95
N PRO A 135 12.76 -20.19 16.48
CA PRO A 135 12.08 -20.90 15.41
C PRO A 135 12.83 -20.84 14.10
N SER A 136 12.87 -21.96 13.37
CA SER A 136 13.19 -21.99 11.94
C SER A 136 12.25 -22.95 11.23
N HIS A 137 11.67 -22.55 10.11
CA HIS A 137 10.65 -23.30 9.36
C HIS A 137 9.43 -23.66 10.20
N TRP A 138 8.73 -22.63 10.70
CA TRP A 138 7.51 -22.77 11.51
C TRP A 138 6.32 -22.11 10.82
N ARG A 139 5.15 -22.72 10.98
CA ARG A 139 3.85 -22.13 10.64
C ARG A 139 2.93 -22.23 11.84
N ILE A 140 2.34 -21.11 12.27
CA ILE A 140 1.35 -21.07 13.35
C ILE A 140 0.11 -20.38 12.81
N SER A 141 -1.04 -21.08 12.83
CA SER A 141 -2.27 -20.55 12.26
C SER A 141 -3.54 -20.85 13.05
N ASN A 142 -4.61 -20.12 12.73
CA ASN A 142 -5.98 -20.39 13.19
C ASN A 142 -6.19 -20.32 14.71
N LEU A 143 -5.44 -19.48 15.42
CA LEU A 143 -5.51 -19.34 16.87
C LEU A 143 -6.17 -18.03 17.29
N GLU A 144 -6.87 -18.08 18.42
CA GLU A 144 -7.18 -16.91 19.23
C GLU A 144 -6.26 -16.90 20.45
N VAL A 145 -5.64 -15.75 20.74
CA VAL A 145 -4.73 -15.61 21.89
C VAL A 145 -5.01 -14.29 22.58
N GLY A 146 -5.24 -14.32 23.90
CA GLY A 146 -5.60 -13.10 24.60
C GLY A 146 -5.47 -13.11 26.12
N ASN A 147 -5.76 -11.95 26.70
CA ASN A 147 -5.71 -11.67 28.14
C ASN A 147 -4.35 -12.04 28.76
N ALA A 148 -3.25 -11.55 28.20
CA ALA A 148 -1.88 -11.90 28.62
C ALA A 148 -0.96 -10.68 28.57
N GLY A 149 0.24 -10.79 29.15
CA GLY A 149 1.29 -9.79 28.95
C GLY A 149 1.87 -9.78 27.53
N VAL A 150 1.93 -10.95 26.87
CA VAL A 150 2.26 -11.10 25.45
C VAL A 150 1.41 -12.24 24.86
N GLY A 151 0.85 -12.03 23.67
CA GLY A 151 0.09 -13.05 22.96
C GLY A 151 1.02 -14.16 22.47
N ILE A 152 1.79 -13.86 21.41
CA ILE A 152 2.81 -14.75 20.84
C ILE A 152 4.18 -14.10 21.00
N LEU A 153 5.03 -14.70 21.83
CA LEU A 153 6.42 -14.29 22.01
C LEU A 153 7.34 -15.15 21.14
N VAL A 154 7.98 -14.53 20.15
CA VAL A 154 9.07 -15.12 19.38
C VAL A 154 10.40 -14.67 19.99
N PHE A 155 11.10 -15.57 20.66
CA PHE A 155 12.32 -15.26 21.37
C PHE A 155 13.55 -15.88 20.70
N VAL A 156 14.42 -15.03 20.15
CA VAL A 156 15.58 -15.44 19.34
C VAL A 156 16.89 -15.21 20.09
N THR A 157 17.63 -16.29 20.35
CA THR A 157 18.95 -16.24 21.01
C THR A 157 20.08 -16.76 20.11
N LYS A 158 19.77 -17.14 18.87
CA LYS A 158 20.71 -17.67 17.88
C LYS A 158 20.57 -16.92 16.56
N LEU A 159 21.68 -16.79 15.83
CA LEU A 159 21.67 -16.27 14.47
C LEU A 159 21.18 -17.34 13.47
N GLY A 160 20.85 -16.91 12.26
CA GLY A 160 20.56 -17.77 11.12
C GLY A 160 19.21 -18.48 11.20
N ARG A 161 18.20 -17.90 11.87
CA ARG A 161 16.84 -18.45 11.87
C ARG A 161 16.08 -17.98 10.63
N GLU A 162 15.23 -18.80 10.04
CA GLU A 162 14.45 -18.37 8.87
C GLU A 162 13.07 -19.03 8.73
N ASN A 163 12.22 -18.41 7.91
CA ASN A 163 10.95 -18.98 7.45
C ASN A 163 9.95 -19.21 8.60
N LEU A 164 9.49 -18.10 9.17
CA LEU A 164 8.42 -18.08 10.17
C LEU A 164 7.14 -17.52 9.54
N THR A 165 6.05 -18.27 9.59
CA THR A 165 4.72 -17.81 9.15
C THR A 165 3.75 -17.80 10.32
N LEU A 166 3.10 -16.67 10.54
CA LEU A 166 2.02 -16.46 11.51
C LEU A 166 0.78 -16.02 10.72
N SER A 167 -0.31 -16.80 10.76
CA SER A 167 -1.47 -16.52 9.91
C SER A 167 -2.82 -16.80 10.54
N ASP A 168 -3.87 -16.09 10.12
CA ASP A 168 -5.25 -16.34 10.55
C ASP A 168 -5.43 -16.26 12.08
N LEU A 169 -4.77 -15.27 12.71
CA LEU A 169 -4.71 -15.10 14.15
C LEU A 169 -5.66 -13.99 14.63
N TYR A 170 -6.27 -14.20 15.79
CA TYR A 170 -7.00 -13.17 16.52
C TYR A 170 -6.30 -12.90 17.86
N LEU A 171 -5.79 -11.68 18.06
CA LEU A 171 -4.93 -11.30 19.17
C LEU A 171 -5.55 -10.15 19.95
N HIS A 172 -5.90 -10.36 21.21
CA HIS A 172 -6.66 -9.35 21.94
C HIS A 172 -6.37 -9.27 23.44
N ASP A 173 -6.61 -8.08 24.00
CA ASP A 173 -6.45 -7.81 25.43
C ASP A 173 -5.03 -8.14 25.93
N ILE A 174 -4.01 -7.78 25.14
CA ILE A 174 -2.60 -7.97 25.46
C ILE A 174 -1.98 -6.69 26.00
N THR A 175 -1.72 -6.63 27.31
CA THR A 175 -1.44 -5.37 28.01
C THR A 175 -0.48 -5.51 29.20
N GLY A 176 0.11 -4.39 29.61
CA GLY A 176 0.63 -4.20 30.96
C GLY A 176 2.15 -4.16 31.11
N ILE A 177 2.92 -4.51 30.06
CA ILE A 177 4.38 -4.31 30.03
C ILE A 177 4.68 -3.01 29.29
N ARG A 178 5.39 -2.07 29.95
CA ARG A 178 5.94 -0.85 29.35
C ARG A 178 7.29 -0.55 29.97
N GLY A 179 8.28 -0.23 29.13
CA GLY A 179 9.62 0.03 29.65
C GLY A 179 10.17 -1.22 30.33
N GLY A 180 9.74 -2.40 29.88
CA GLY A 180 10.08 -3.67 30.50
C GLY A 180 11.58 -3.79 30.69
N ASP A 181 11.96 -4.31 31.85
CA ASP A 181 13.36 -4.43 32.22
C ASP A 181 14.06 -5.42 31.28
N CYS A 182 14.95 -4.90 30.45
CA CYS A 182 15.77 -5.68 29.53
C CYS A 182 16.69 -6.68 30.24
N ALA A 183 16.84 -6.62 31.57
CA ALA A 183 17.54 -7.61 32.37
C ALA A 183 16.67 -8.82 32.74
N VAL A 184 15.34 -8.76 32.55
CA VAL A 184 14.44 -9.90 32.74
C VAL A 184 14.55 -10.88 31.55
N ASN A 185 14.39 -12.17 31.84
CA ASN A 185 14.72 -13.29 30.96
C ASN A 185 14.07 -13.28 29.56
N ASP A 186 12.97 -12.57 29.34
CA ASP A 186 12.26 -12.53 28.05
C ASP A 186 12.33 -11.19 27.33
N ARG A 187 12.93 -10.16 27.94
CA ARG A 187 13.30 -8.86 27.31
C ARG A 187 12.18 -8.13 26.56
N VAL A 188 10.94 -8.39 26.95
CA VAL A 188 9.77 -7.71 26.40
C VAL A 188 9.75 -6.28 26.92
N HIS A 189 9.85 -5.31 26.03
CA HIS A 189 9.81 -3.90 26.42
C HIS A 189 8.39 -3.32 26.42
N ILE A 190 7.56 -3.79 25.48
CA ILE A 190 6.14 -3.44 25.36
C ILE A 190 5.31 -4.71 25.19
N SER A 191 4.14 -4.76 25.83
CA SER A 191 3.16 -5.83 25.59
C SER A 191 2.70 -5.82 24.13
N ALA A 192 2.69 -6.99 23.48
CA ALA A 192 2.21 -7.08 22.11
C ALA A 192 1.48 -8.39 21.78
N GLY A 193 0.49 -8.30 20.89
CA GLY A 193 -0.19 -9.46 20.30
C GLY A 193 0.81 -10.46 19.72
N ILE A 194 1.72 -9.97 18.87
CA ILE A 194 2.94 -10.66 18.46
C ILE A 194 4.13 -9.81 18.87
N GLU A 195 5.04 -10.37 19.66
CA GLU A 195 6.32 -9.75 20.01
C GLU A 195 7.46 -10.59 19.44
N ILE A 196 8.33 -9.98 18.62
CA ILE A 196 9.56 -10.59 18.14
C ILE A 196 10.76 -9.88 18.78
N THR A 197 11.48 -10.60 19.63
CA THR A 197 12.59 -10.07 20.43
C THR A 197 13.65 -11.14 20.71
N GLY A 198 14.66 -10.81 21.52
CA GLY A 198 15.62 -11.80 22.00
C GLY A 198 16.96 -11.26 22.49
N THR A 199 17.92 -12.18 22.60
CA THR A 199 19.33 -11.93 22.92
C THR A 199 20.23 -12.59 21.87
N PRO A 200 20.19 -12.14 20.60
CA PRO A 200 21.09 -12.66 19.59
C PRO A 200 22.54 -12.37 20.01
N PRO A 201 23.50 -13.27 19.73
CA PRO A 201 24.92 -12.99 19.96
C PRO A 201 25.36 -11.80 19.08
N PRO A 202 26.55 -11.23 19.32
CA PRO A 202 27.10 -10.21 18.45
C PRO A 202 27.11 -10.66 16.99
N PHE A 203 26.77 -9.75 16.07
CA PHE A 203 26.53 -10.07 14.66
C PHE A 203 27.18 -9.02 13.75
N GLY A 204 27.66 -9.47 12.59
CA GLY A 204 28.23 -8.63 11.54
C GLY A 204 27.22 -8.27 10.44
N ALA A 205 27.65 -7.52 9.43
CA ALA A 205 26.79 -7.02 8.35
C ALA A 205 26.04 -8.14 7.56
N SER A 206 26.65 -9.32 7.42
CA SER A 206 26.07 -10.49 6.74
C SER A 206 25.13 -11.33 7.61
N ASP A 207 25.21 -11.18 8.93
CA ASP A 207 24.49 -12.00 9.90
C ASP A 207 23.06 -11.50 10.13
N TYR A 208 22.16 -12.40 10.50
CA TYR A 208 20.77 -12.07 10.85
C TYR A 208 20.32 -12.96 12.00
N ALA A 209 19.41 -12.44 12.83
CA ALA A 209 18.72 -13.26 13.83
C ALA A 209 17.62 -14.08 13.16
N LEU A 210 16.74 -13.42 12.40
CA LEU A 210 15.58 -14.02 11.74
C LEU A 210 15.37 -13.43 10.35
N ARG A 211 14.98 -14.25 9.37
CA ARG A 211 14.56 -13.76 8.04
C ARG A 211 13.36 -14.51 7.47
N LYS A 212 12.75 -13.96 6.41
CA LYS A 212 11.59 -14.54 5.72
C LYS A 212 10.42 -14.72 6.69
N VAL A 213 10.05 -13.62 7.34
CA VAL A 213 8.93 -13.59 8.29
C VAL A 213 7.68 -13.18 7.54
N ARG A 214 6.60 -13.96 7.67
CA ARG A 214 5.30 -13.65 7.08
C ARG A 214 4.25 -13.58 8.18
N ILE A 215 3.60 -12.43 8.32
CA ILE A 215 2.47 -12.25 9.23
C ILE A 215 1.27 -11.84 8.38
N THR A 216 0.28 -12.71 8.25
CA THR A 216 -0.80 -12.53 7.27
C THR A 216 -2.18 -12.85 7.81
N ASN A 217 -3.19 -12.04 7.48
CA ASN A 217 -4.56 -12.22 7.98
C ASN A 217 -4.61 -12.27 9.52
N VAL A 218 -4.05 -11.24 10.14
CA VAL A 218 -4.01 -11.10 11.61
C VAL A 218 -4.90 -9.94 12.02
N GLU A 219 -5.81 -10.23 12.93
CA GLU A 219 -6.62 -9.24 13.63
C GLU A 219 -6.04 -8.99 15.02
N GLY A 220 -5.78 -7.73 15.34
CA GLY A 220 -5.27 -7.29 16.63
C GLY A 220 -6.16 -6.20 17.21
N THR A 221 -6.58 -6.35 18.47
CA THR A 221 -7.44 -5.34 19.12
C THR A 221 -7.31 -5.29 20.63
N ARG A 222 -7.50 -4.10 21.23
CA ARG A 222 -7.38 -3.87 22.68
C ARG A 222 -6.02 -4.28 23.24
N ASN A 223 -4.98 -4.20 22.41
CA ASN A 223 -3.61 -4.45 22.83
C ASN A 223 -2.90 -3.13 23.19
N ASP A 224 -1.72 -3.23 23.81
CA ASP A 224 -0.75 -2.11 23.85
C ASP A 224 -0.08 -1.93 22.47
N SER A 225 0.26 -3.05 21.85
CA SER A 225 0.67 -3.15 20.45
C SER A 225 0.11 -4.44 19.85
N SER A 226 -0.35 -4.43 18.61
CA SER A 226 -0.82 -5.66 17.98
C SER A 226 0.33 -6.47 17.40
N VAL A 227 1.31 -5.80 16.77
CA VAL A 227 2.50 -6.45 16.21
C VAL A 227 3.72 -5.60 16.50
N SER A 228 4.70 -6.19 17.17
CA SER A 228 5.93 -5.53 17.55
C SER A 228 7.16 -6.37 17.21
N PHE A 229 8.11 -5.72 16.56
CA PHE A 229 9.49 -6.14 16.45
C PHE A 229 10.28 -5.19 17.34
N ASP A 230 10.62 -5.65 18.55
CA ASP A 230 11.36 -4.83 19.50
C ASP A 230 12.45 -5.61 20.23
N TRP A 231 13.68 -5.15 20.10
CA TRP A 231 14.88 -5.81 20.66
C TRP A 231 15.27 -5.20 22.00
N CYS A 232 14.25 -4.97 22.83
CA CYS A 232 14.27 -4.23 24.06
C CYS A 232 14.57 -2.73 23.90
N ASN A 233 13.64 -2.01 23.28
CA ASN A 233 13.76 -0.62 22.83
C ASN A 233 14.91 -0.38 21.84
N GLY A 234 15.13 -1.35 20.97
CA GLY A 234 16.21 -1.38 19.99
C GLY A 234 17.60 -1.71 20.58
N LEU A 235 18.48 -2.22 19.71
CA LEU A 235 19.82 -2.62 20.11
C LEU A 235 20.72 -1.43 20.50
N THR A 236 21.37 -1.52 21.66
CA THR A 236 22.25 -0.49 22.20
C THR A 236 23.65 -0.46 21.58
N ALA A 237 24.15 -1.57 21.02
CA ALA A 237 25.47 -1.64 20.36
C ALA A 237 25.55 -2.74 19.29
N PRO A 238 25.04 -2.52 18.06
CA PRO A 238 25.23 -3.48 16.97
C PRO A 238 26.71 -3.44 16.51
N LEU A 239 27.35 -4.61 16.37
CA LEU A 239 28.72 -4.73 15.83
C LEU A 239 28.74 -4.82 14.29
N ASP A 240 27.60 -4.61 13.63
CA ASP A 240 27.41 -4.83 12.21
C ASP A 240 27.83 -3.63 11.34
N GLY A 241 28.28 -2.53 11.96
CA GLY A 241 28.65 -1.29 11.28
C GLY A 241 27.44 -0.51 10.74
N THR A 242 26.21 -0.87 11.11
CA THR A 242 24.97 -0.20 10.71
C THR A 242 24.18 0.32 11.92
N SER A 243 22.91 0.68 11.72
CA SER A 243 21.99 1.05 12.81
C SER A 243 21.47 -0.16 13.61
N GLY A 244 21.84 -1.37 13.18
CA GLY A 244 21.29 -2.65 13.61
C GLY A 244 20.02 -3.05 12.85
N ASP A 245 19.66 -2.34 11.77
CA ASP A 245 18.48 -2.64 10.94
C ASP A 245 18.55 -4.01 10.27
N GLY A 246 19.72 -4.65 10.28
CA GLY A 246 19.96 -5.94 9.65
C GLY A 246 19.54 -7.18 10.40
N LEU A 247 18.99 -7.02 11.60
CA LEU A 247 18.75 -8.12 12.51
C LEU A 247 17.60 -9.02 12.07
N VAL A 248 16.50 -8.41 11.62
CA VAL A 248 15.37 -9.09 10.98
C VAL A 248 15.25 -8.66 9.53
N ARG A 249 15.07 -9.61 8.61
CA ARG A 249 15.06 -9.35 7.16
C ARG A 249 13.92 -10.04 6.44
N ASP A 250 13.59 -9.55 5.24
CA ASP A 250 12.61 -10.16 4.34
C ASP A 250 11.25 -10.38 5.04
N VAL A 251 10.65 -9.28 5.51
CA VAL A 251 9.40 -9.32 6.28
C VAL A 251 8.21 -8.94 5.41
N GLU A 252 7.15 -9.74 5.48
CA GLU A 252 5.88 -9.48 4.82
C GLU A 252 4.76 -9.39 5.85
N LEU A 253 4.13 -8.23 5.92
CA LEU A 253 2.97 -7.92 6.76
C LEU A 253 1.78 -7.64 5.85
N ASN A 254 0.84 -8.57 5.74
CA ASN A 254 -0.17 -8.54 4.69
C ASN A 254 -1.57 -8.85 5.22
N ARG A 255 -2.57 -8.05 4.86
CA ARG A 255 -3.95 -8.22 5.37
C ARG A 255 -4.01 -8.17 6.90
N LEU A 256 -3.36 -7.17 7.50
CA LEU A 256 -3.52 -6.91 8.92
C LEU A 256 -4.82 -6.12 9.14
N ASN A 257 -5.55 -6.43 10.19
CA ASN A 257 -6.67 -5.67 10.70
C ASN A 257 -6.37 -5.29 12.15
N LEU A 258 -5.62 -4.21 12.35
CA LEU A 258 -5.25 -3.73 13.68
C LEU A 258 -6.19 -2.59 14.05
N HIS A 259 -6.88 -2.72 15.17
CA HIS A 259 -7.80 -1.70 15.62
C HIS A 259 -8.02 -1.67 17.12
N ASP A 260 -8.23 -0.47 17.66
CA ASP A 260 -8.64 -0.25 19.04
C ASP A 260 -7.63 -0.69 20.09
N ASP A 261 -6.36 -0.63 19.72
CA ASP A 261 -5.25 -0.86 20.64
C ASP A 261 -5.20 0.25 21.70
N ASN A 262 -5.97 0.06 22.76
CA ASN A 262 -6.22 0.99 23.86
C ASN A 262 -5.55 0.55 25.18
N GLY A 263 -4.77 -0.53 25.15
CA GLY A 263 -4.12 -1.07 26.34
C GLY A 263 -5.05 -1.40 27.51
N ALA A 264 -6.32 -1.72 27.22
CA ALA A 264 -7.40 -1.91 28.20
C ALA A 264 -7.53 -0.75 29.23
N GLY A 265 -7.14 0.48 28.86
CA GLY A 265 -7.13 1.64 29.74
C GLY A 265 -6.09 1.57 30.88
N ARG A 266 -5.18 0.59 30.83
CA ARG A 266 -4.16 0.33 31.87
C ARG A 266 -2.77 0.81 31.49
N SER A 267 -2.53 1.23 30.25
CA SER A 267 -1.18 1.46 29.75
C SER A 267 -0.87 2.92 29.40
N SER A 268 0.45 3.19 29.37
CA SER A 268 1.05 4.50 29.05
C SER A 268 2.08 4.42 27.92
N GLY A 269 2.02 3.37 27.08
CA GLY A 269 2.82 3.18 25.87
C GLY A 269 1.96 2.47 24.83
N CYS A 270 1.68 3.10 23.68
CA CYS A 270 0.74 2.61 22.68
C CYS A 270 1.25 2.84 21.28
N GLU A 271 1.51 1.74 20.58
CA GLU A 271 1.95 1.72 19.19
C GLU A 271 1.30 0.52 18.50
N GLY A 272 0.47 0.74 17.48
CA GLY A 272 -0.27 -0.36 16.83
C GLY A 272 0.63 -1.39 16.17
N LEU A 273 1.50 -0.91 15.28
CA LEU A 273 2.54 -1.66 14.60
C LEU A 273 3.92 -1.04 14.89
N ARG A 274 4.79 -1.80 15.54
CA ARG A 274 6.14 -1.35 15.89
C ARG A 274 7.20 -2.11 15.09
N LEU A 275 8.02 -1.39 14.32
CA LEU A 275 9.12 -1.96 13.55
C LEU A 275 10.46 -1.37 14.00
N VAL A 276 11.24 -2.18 14.72
CA VAL A 276 12.59 -1.80 15.16
C VAL A 276 13.62 -2.88 14.84
N ASN A 277 14.76 -2.44 14.28
CA ASN A 277 15.85 -3.33 13.83
C ASN A 277 15.42 -4.32 12.73
N VAL A 278 14.61 -3.84 11.78
CA VAL A 278 14.06 -4.64 10.67
C VAL A 278 14.41 -3.98 9.33
N ARG A 279 14.68 -4.81 8.31
CA ARG A 279 14.82 -4.35 6.93
C ARG A 279 14.11 -5.22 5.91
N ASP A 280 14.01 -4.71 4.69
CA ASP A 280 13.42 -5.37 3.53
C ASP A 280 11.99 -5.84 3.85
N THR A 281 11.16 -4.86 4.27
CA THR A 281 9.81 -5.10 4.79
C THR A 281 8.75 -4.49 3.89
N VAL A 282 7.71 -5.26 3.58
CA VAL A 282 6.50 -4.76 2.93
C VAL A 282 5.30 -4.90 3.86
N VAL A 283 4.59 -3.79 4.06
CA VAL A 283 3.28 -3.72 4.71
C VAL A 283 2.25 -3.41 3.63
N LEU A 284 1.30 -4.31 3.38
CA LEU A 284 0.32 -4.14 2.32
C LEU A 284 -1.06 -4.73 2.61
N ASN A 285 -2.08 -4.21 1.92
CA ASN A 285 -3.47 -4.66 2.03
C ASN A 285 -4.02 -4.62 3.46
N SER A 286 -3.53 -3.70 4.30
CA SER A 286 -3.81 -3.69 5.73
C SER A 286 -4.70 -2.51 6.14
N VAL A 287 -5.46 -2.70 7.22
CA VAL A 287 -6.21 -1.66 7.91
C VAL A 287 -5.65 -1.51 9.31
N LEU A 288 -5.17 -0.32 9.62
CA LEU A 288 -4.77 0.10 10.95
C LEU A 288 -5.68 1.26 11.32
N THR A 289 -6.66 1.04 12.20
CA THR A 289 -7.67 2.08 12.49
C THR A 289 -7.94 2.23 13.97
N ARG A 290 -8.03 3.47 14.46
CA ARG A 290 -8.16 3.73 15.91
C ARG A 290 -7.05 3.05 16.74
N GLU A 291 -5.88 2.93 16.13
CA GLU A 291 -4.69 2.40 16.78
C GLU A 291 -4.09 3.41 17.74
N ALA A 292 -3.34 2.91 18.71
CA ALA A 292 -2.70 3.69 19.76
C ALA A 292 -3.68 4.55 20.60
N ALA A 293 -4.80 3.94 20.96
CA ALA A 293 -5.92 4.52 21.70
C ALA A 293 -5.71 4.65 23.21
N CYS A 294 -4.46 4.73 23.69
CA CYS A 294 -4.13 5.02 25.08
C CYS A 294 -3.27 6.27 25.24
N HIS A 295 -3.32 6.89 26.42
CA HIS A 295 -2.55 8.08 26.72
C HIS A 295 -1.12 7.73 27.15
N THR A 296 -0.14 8.24 26.42
CA THR A 296 1.28 8.24 26.78
C THR A 296 1.81 9.68 26.93
N PRO A 297 2.76 9.94 27.84
CA PRO A 297 3.40 11.25 27.94
C PRO A 297 4.48 11.49 26.87
N THR A 298 4.88 10.45 26.12
CA THR A 298 6.02 10.49 25.19
C THR A 298 5.64 10.55 23.73
N GLY A 299 4.42 10.14 23.35
CA GLY A 299 4.03 10.01 21.95
C GLY A 299 3.21 8.75 21.67
N THR A 300 2.32 8.82 20.68
CA THR A 300 1.54 7.67 20.19
C THR A 300 1.59 7.60 18.68
N ALA A 301 1.60 6.38 18.13
CA ALA A 301 1.63 6.17 16.69
C ALA A 301 0.88 4.91 16.27
N ALA A 302 0.14 4.95 15.15
CA ALA A 302 -0.36 3.70 14.57
C ALA A 302 0.78 2.82 14.03
N VAL A 303 1.79 3.44 13.41
CA VAL A 303 3.02 2.77 12.96
C VAL A 303 4.24 3.49 13.50
N PHE A 304 5.07 2.78 14.27
CA PHE A 304 6.34 3.26 14.79
C PHE A 304 7.51 2.65 14.02
N LEU A 305 8.44 3.50 13.56
CA LEU A 305 9.61 3.08 12.79
C LEU A 305 10.91 3.60 13.43
N GLY A 306 11.82 2.69 13.78
CA GLY A 306 13.15 3.05 14.29
C GLY A 306 14.23 2.04 13.92
N ARG A 307 15.39 2.48 13.41
CA ARG A 307 16.49 1.60 12.96
C ARG A 307 16.00 0.62 11.90
N VAL A 308 15.49 1.18 10.80
CA VAL A 308 14.88 0.42 9.71
C VAL A 308 15.48 0.78 8.35
N ARG A 309 15.49 -0.19 7.43
CA ARG A 309 15.95 0.00 6.06
C ARG A 309 15.03 -0.68 5.05
N ASN A 310 14.78 -0.05 3.90
CA ASN A 310 13.98 -0.64 2.80
C ASN A 310 12.58 -1.06 3.26
N ILE A 311 11.86 -0.12 3.90
CA ILE A 311 10.48 -0.35 4.34
C ILE A 311 9.52 0.19 3.27
N SER A 312 8.48 -0.58 2.94
CA SER A 312 7.40 -0.14 2.04
C SER A 312 6.05 -0.38 2.69
N ILE A 313 5.36 0.70 3.04
CA ILE A 313 3.95 0.69 3.44
C ILE A 313 3.13 1.08 2.22
N VAL A 314 2.33 0.16 1.69
CA VAL A 314 1.67 0.34 0.38
C VAL A 314 0.24 -0.18 0.36
N ASN A 315 -0.65 0.49 -0.38
CA ASN A 315 -2.00 0.01 -0.65
C ASN A 315 -2.79 -0.37 0.62
N SER A 316 -2.59 0.40 1.69
CA SER A 316 -3.17 0.16 3.02
C SER A 316 -3.94 1.38 3.52
N MET A 317 -4.71 1.22 4.60
CA MET A 317 -5.47 2.28 5.25
C MET A 317 -4.93 2.47 6.67
N ILE A 318 -4.51 3.68 7.01
CA ILE A 318 -4.09 4.04 8.36
C ILE A 318 -4.91 5.26 8.79
N THR A 319 -5.92 5.03 9.64
CA THR A 319 -7.00 6.00 9.86
C THR A 319 -7.38 6.17 11.31
N ALA A 320 -7.93 7.34 11.62
CA ALA A 320 -8.61 7.60 12.89
C ALA A 320 -7.76 7.30 14.14
N VAL A 321 -6.43 7.53 14.09
CA VAL A 321 -5.62 7.57 15.33
C VAL A 321 -6.28 8.57 16.28
N PRO A 322 -6.68 8.15 17.49
CA PRO A 322 -7.57 8.95 18.34
C PRO A 322 -6.83 10.07 19.07
N ASP A 323 -7.56 11.11 19.47
CA ASP A 323 -7.03 12.14 20.36
C ASP A 323 -7.03 11.60 21.80
N THR A 324 -5.88 11.09 22.22
CA THR A 324 -5.62 10.58 23.58
C THR A 324 -5.03 11.66 24.49
N GLY A 325 -4.82 12.87 23.97
CA GLY A 325 -4.10 13.93 24.64
C GLY A 325 -2.59 13.72 24.73
N SER A 326 -2.06 12.69 24.07
CA SER A 326 -0.63 12.45 23.95
C SER A 326 0.03 13.42 22.97
N PRO A 327 1.37 13.57 23.05
CA PRO A 327 2.16 14.04 21.92
C PRO A 327 2.00 13.14 20.69
N ASP A 328 2.36 13.67 19.53
CA ASP A 328 2.37 13.01 18.21
C ASP A 328 0.98 12.62 17.70
N GLN A 329 0.43 11.49 18.16
CA GLN A 329 -0.85 10.92 17.72
C GLN A 329 -0.89 10.67 16.20
N VAL A 330 0.23 10.18 15.68
CA VAL A 330 0.53 10.14 14.23
C VAL A 330 0.15 8.81 13.60
N ALA A 331 -0.13 8.82 12.30
CA ALA A 331 -0.37 7.57 11.59
C ALA A 331 0.95 6.80 11.36
N VAL A 332 1.98 7.46 10.82
CA VAL A 332 3.31 6.89 10.61
C VAL A 332 4.37 7.79 11.25
N ASN A 333 5.03 7.25 12.28
CA ASN A 333 6.11 7.92 13.00
C ASN A 333 7.48 7.51 12.44
N PHE A 334 8.25 8.48 11.94
CA PHE A 334 9.65 8.32 11.58
C PHE A 334 10.51 8.80 12.76
N GLU A 335 10.86 7.84 13.61
CA GLU A 335 11.49 8.13 14.89
C GLU A 335 13.00 8.38 14.76
N THR A 336 13.77 7.35 14.36
CA THR A 336 15.23 7.44 14.26
C THR A 336 15.87 6.42 13.32
N LYS A 337 17.00 6.80 12.71
CA LYS A 337 17.87 5.92 11.89
C LYS A 337 17.10 5.15 10.83
N LEU A 338 16.47 5.90 9.94
CA LEU A 338 15.65 5.37 8.85
C LEU A 338 16.35 5.56 7.52
N GLU A 339 16.34 4.52 6.68
CA GLU A 339 16.87 4.60 5.32
C GLU A 339 15.90 3.95 4.34
N ASN A 340 15.59 4.65 3.25
CA ASN A 340 14.82 4.10 2.14
C ASN A 340 13.41 3.62 2.55
N VAL A 341 12.71 4.42 3.37
CA VAL A 341 11.33 4.18 3.83
C VAL A 341 10.34 4.80 2.86
N ARG A 342 9.36 4.01 2.42
CA ARG A 342 8.36 4.40 1.41
C ARG A 342 6.94 4.26 1.96
N VAL A 343 6.20 5.35 1.96
CA VAL A 343 4.75 5.39 2.26
C VAL A 343 4.03 5.70 0.95
N ARG A 344 3.41 4.69 0.34
CA ARG A 344 2.94 4.77 -1.05
C ARG A 344 1.50 4.33 -1.25
N ASN A 345 0.68 5.12 -1.93
CA ASN A 345 -0.68 4.71 -2.34
C ASN A 345 -1.54 4.19 -1.18
N ASN A 346 -1.39 4.78 0.00
CA ASN A 346 -2.22 4.51 1.17
C ASN A 346 -3.33 5.56 1.31
N LEU A 347 -4.39 5.22 2.04
CA LEU A 347 -5.28 6.20 2.65
C LEU A 347 -4.78 6.53 4.04
N LEU A 348 -4.55 7.82 4.29
CA LEU A 348 -4.16 8.36 5.59
C LEU A 348 -5.21 9.41 5.97
N ALA A 349 -6.12 9.07 6.88
CA ALA A 349 -7.28 9.92 7.13
C ALA A 349 -7.71 10.02 8.59
N ASP A 350 -8.23 11.19 8.96
CA ASP A 350 -8.87 11.45 10.25
C ASP A 350 -7.98 11.21 11.49
N ASN A 351 -6.65 11.24 11.31
CA ASN A 351 -5.71 11.05 12.42
C ASN A 351 -5.65 12.29 13.32
N ALA A 352 -5.61 12.09 14.63
CA ALA A 352 -5.56 13.17 15.62
C ALA A 352 -4.33 14.06 15.48
N GLY A 353 -3.19 13.46 15.18
CA GLY A 353 -1.96 14.14 14.77
C GLY A 353 -1.71 14.08 13.27
N PRO A 354 -0.51 14.48 12.84
CA PRO A 354 -0.09 14.35 11.44
C PRO A 354 -0.18 12.91 10.91
N ALA A 355 -0.49 12.75 9.63
CA ALA A 355 -0.47 11.42 9.02
C ALA A 355 0.96 10.84 8.94
N VAL A 356 1.93 11.67 8.54
CA VAL A 356 3.35 11.30 8.53
C VAL A 356 4.13 12.32 9.33
N ALA A 357 4.87 11.88 10.34
CA ALA A 357 5.72 12.76 11.12
C ALA A 357 7.20 12.39 11.00
N LEU A 358 8.01 13.39 10.62
CA LEU A 358 9.46 13.31 10.49
C LEU A 358 10.08 14.04 11.70
N HIS A 359 10.45 13.30 12.76
CA HIS A 359 10.77 13.90 14.07
C HIS A 359 12.17 14.52 14.18
N ALA A 360 13.21 13.82 13.70
CA ALA A 360 14.60 14.29 13.70
C ALA A 360 15.10 14.80 15.09
N ILE A 361 14.88 13.98 16.14
CA ILE A 361 15.12 14.34 17.56
C ILE A 361 16.29 13.62 18.25
N TRP A 362 17.01 12.75 17.55
CA TRP A 362 18.00 11.83 18.18
C TRP A 362 19.46 12.27 18.00
N GLY A 363 19.68 13.58 17.88
CA GLY A 363 21.01 14.19 17.80
C GLY A 363 21.81 13.84 16.53
N PRO A 364 23.13 14.11 16.51
CA PRO A 364 23.95 14.02 15.30
C PRO A 364 24.12 12.61 14.71
N SER A 365 23.81 11.56 15.48
CA SER A 365 23.89 10.16 15.01
C SER A 365 22.60 9.67 14.33
N ASP A 366 21.58 10.51 14.31
CA ASP A 366 20.29 10.23 13.68
C ASP A 366 20.31 10.58 12.19
N PHE A 367 19.53 9.83 11.42
CA PHE A 367 19.34 10.06 9.99
C PHE A 367 17.99 9.53 9.54
N SER A 368 17.43 10.16 8.51
CA SER A 368 16.22 9.73 7.82
C SER A 368 16.41 10.02 6.34
N THR A 369 17.02 9.10 5.59
CA THR A 369 17.46 9.36 4.22
C THR A 369 16.62 8.60 3.20
N ASN A 370 16.50 9.16 1.99
CA ASN A 370 15.79 8.53 0.87
C ASN A 370 14.34 8.15 1.19
N THR A 371 13.65 9.01 1.95
CA THR A 371 12.23 8.81 2.25
C THR A 371 11.36 9.09 1.03
N GLU A 372 10.37 8.26 0.76
CA GLU A 372 9.38 8.48 -0.31
C GLU A 372 7.98 8.54 0.30
N VAL A 373 7.28 9.66 0.11
CA VAL A 373 5.84 9.77 0.38
C VAL A 373 5.13 10.04 -0.93
N SER A 374 4.52 9.03 -1.54
CA SER A 374 3.98 9.17 -2.90
C SER A 374 2.64 8.50 -3.20
N GLY A 375 1.84 9.12 -4.05
CA GLY A 375 0.57 8.53 -4.52
C GLY A 375 -0.49 8.30 -3.45
N ASN A 376 -0.29 8.78 -2.22
CA ASN A 376 -1.21 8.59 -1.11
C ASN A 376 -2.41 9.53 -1.22
N TYR A 377 -3.50 9.17 -0.54
CA TYR A 377 -4.63 10.05 -0.29
C TYR A 377 -4.65 10.49 1.17
N PHE A 378 -4.48 11.78 1.40
CA PHE A 378 -4.51 12.40 2.73
C PHE A 378 -5.82 13.15 2.94
N VAL A 379 -6.54 12.87 4.02
CA VAL A 379 -7.81 13.54 4.30
C VAL A 379 -7.93 13.86 5.78
N ASN A 380 -8.12 15.14 6.10
CA ASN A 380 -8.53 15.59 7.42
C ASN A 380 -7.60 15.06 8.55
N ASN A 381 -6.28 15.12 8.35
CA ASN A 381 -5.32 14.78 9.40
C ASN A 381 -5.03 15.98 10.31
N ALA A 382 -4.41 15.69 11.45
CA ALA A 382 -4.21 16.61 12.56
C ALA A 382 -5.53 17.17 13.14
N THR A 383 -6.53 16.29 13.34
CA THR A 383 -7.86 16.67 13.83
C THR A 383 -7.86 17.26 15.23
N SER A 384 -6.91 16.88 16.09
CA SER A 384 -6.75 17.45 17.44
C SER A 384 -6.28 18.91 17.42
N ARG A 385 -5.67 19.34 16.29
CA ARG A 385 -5.05 20.67 16.09
C ARG A 385 -4.05 21.05 17.18
N ARG A 386 -3.49 20.07 17.90
CA ARG A 386 -2.48 20.32 18.94
C ARG A 386 -1.18 20.77 18.29
N ALA A 387 -0.84 22.05 18.50
CA ALA A 387 0.42 22.64 18.09
C ALA A 387 1.59 21.98 18.86
N PRO A 388 2.82 21.95 18.29
CA PRO A 388 3.22 22.69 17.09
C PRO A 388 3.26 21.88 15.79
N CYS A 389 3.14 20.55 15.82
CA CYS A 389 3.24 19.71 14.62
C CYS A 389 1.85 19.30 14.13
N VAL A 390 1.41 19.84 12.98
CA VAL A 390 0.10 19.59 12.34
C VAL A 390 0.27 19.28 10.84
N GLY A 391 -0.82 19.05 10.10
CA GLY A 391 -0.82 18.80 8.66
C GLY A 391 -0.84 17.31 8.27
N ALA A 392 -0.89 17.03 6.96
CA ALA A 392 -0.70 15.66 6.48
C ALA A 392 0.72 15.16 6.76
N ILE A 393 1.72 15.96 6.40
CA ILE A 393 3.13 15.63 6.62
C ILE A 393 3.75 16.73 7.46
N SER A 394 4.16 16.37 8.68
CA SER A 394 4.83 17.29 9.60
C SER A 394 6.32 17.02 9.65
N ARG A 395 7.11 18.09 9.64
CA ARG A 395 8.57 18.04 9.79
C ARG A 395 8.99 18.77 11.06
N GLY A 396 9.42 18.01 12.07
CA GLY A 396 9.91 18.50 13.37
C GLY A 396 11.43 18.54 13.47
N ASN A 397 11.97 19.38 14.36
CA ASN A 397 13.36 19.47 14.91
C ASN A 397 14.56 19.38 13.96
N ASN A 398 15.50 20.31 14.01
CA ASN A 398 16.64 20.34 13.08
C ASN A 398 17.89 19.52 13.49
N GLN A 399 17.77 18.54 14.40
CA GLN A 399 18.95 17.80 14.88
C GLN A 399 19.49 16.81 13.84
N SER A 400 18.64 16.32 12.94
CA SER A 400 19.03 15.65 11.70
C SER A 400 18.38 16.32 10.49
N LYS A 401 18.86 15.97 9.28
CA LYS A 401 18.37 16.52 7.99
C LYS A 401 17.73 15.42 7.16
N PRO A 402 16.43 15.13 7.38
CA PRO A 402 15.75 14.13 6.57
C PRO A 402 15.76 14.50 5.08
N THR A 403 15.91 13.51 4.21
CA THR A 403 15.95 13.68 2.75
C THR A 403 15.00 12.73 2.03
N GLY A 404 14.56 13.11 0.84
CA GLY A 404 13.66 12.25 0.08
C GLY A 404 12.86 12.93 -1.03
N ALA A 405 11.70 12.34 -1.34
CA ALA A 405 10.74 12.87 -2.29
C ALA A 405 9.32 12.78 -1.73
N ILE A 406 8.55 13.87 -1.89
CA ILE A 406 7.13 13.94 -1.59
C ILE A 406 6.41 14.28 -2.88
N ARG A 407 5.78 13.29 -3.51
CA ARG A 407 5.22 13.50 -4.85
C ARG A 407 3.96 12.73 -5.17
N ASP A 408 3.21 13.26 -6.13
CA ASP A 408 2.03 12.58 -6.68
C ASP A 408 0.94 12.27 -5.64
N ASN A 409 0.95 12.89 -4.46
CA ASN A 409 -0.10 12.67 -3.48
C ASN A 409 -1.36 13.48 -3.84
N VAL A 410 -2.52 13.01 -3.42
CA VAL A 410 -3.76 13.78 -3.41
C VAL A 410 -4.17 14.08 -1.98
N TYR A 411 -4.70 15.26 -1.71
CA TYR A 411 -4.98 15.64 -0.33
C TYR A 411 -6.17 16.59 -0.17
N VAL A 412 -6.80 16.52 1.00
CA VAL A 412 -7.74 17.54 1.52
C VAL A 412 -7.43 17.74 2.98
N GLU A 413 -6.61 18.75 3.28
CA GLU A 413 -6.01 18.93 4.61
C GLU A 413 -6.31 20.31 5.17
N PRO A 414 -7.28 20.43 6.11
CA PRO A 414 -7.66 21.71 6.70
C PRO A 414 -6.50 22.43 7.42
N THR A 415 -5.52 21.65 7.91
CA THR A 415 -4.34 22.18 8.61
C THR A 415 -3.12 22.32 7.69
N GLY A 416 -3.25 22.02 6.40
CA GLY A 416 -2.17 22.11 5.40
C GLY A 416 -1.51 20.76 5.07
N PHE A 417 -0.95 20.67 3.86
CA PHE A 417 -0.34 19.44 3.36
C PHE A 417 1.06 19.20 3.94
N LEU A 418 1.95 20.19 3.82
CA LEU A 418 3.29 20.19 4.41
C LEU A 418 3.37 21.25 5.48
N ASN A 419 3.78 20.86 6.69
CA ASN A 419 4.00 21.80 7.79
C ASN A 419 5.30 21.53 8.50
N THR A 420 5.89 22.58 9.05
CA THR A 420 7.10 22.52 9.83
C THR A 420 6.82 22.88 11.28
N CYS A 421 7.57 22.26 12.19
CA CYS A 421 7.52 22.55 13.61
C CYS A 421 8.94 22.46 14.20
N HIS A 422 9.16 23.09 15.36
CA HIS A 422 10.44 23.05 16.08
C HIS A 422 11.69 23.35 15.23
N GLY A 423 11.59 24.32 14.30
CA GLY A 423 12.72 24.73 13.46
C GLY A 423 13.09 23.77 12.33
N GLY A 424 12.21 22.80 12.02
CA GLY A 424 12.41 21.91 10.89
C GLY A 424 12.06 22.51 9.53
N ASP A 425 12.53 21.87 8.46
CA ASP A 425 12.29 22.26 7.07
C ASP A 425 12.31 21.08 6.09
N PHE A 426 11.76 21.31 4.90
CA PHE A 426 11.70 20.34 3.80
C PHE A 426 12.78 20.55 2.72
N THR A 427 13.87 21.29 2.99
CA THR A 427 14.90 21.59 1.97
C THR A 427 15.63 20.35 1.45
N GLY A 428 15.64 19.26 2.24
CA GLY A 428 16.14 17.95 1.83
C GLY A 428 15.18 17.14 0.94
N PHE A 429 14.00 17.66 0.61
CA PHE A 429 12.97 16.94 -0.14
C PHE A 429 12.71 17.54 -1.52
N ALA A 430 12.66 16.68 -2.53
CA ALA A 430 12.03 17.01 -3.81
C ALA A 430 10.50 16.92 -3.66
N VAL A 431 9.81 18.06 -3.80
CA VAL A 431 8.34 18.13 -3.68
C VAL A 431 7.74 18.42 -5.06
N ALA A 432 6.89 17.52 -5.57
CA ALA A 432 6.32 17.67 -6.92
C ALA A 432 4.93 17.02 -7.06
N ASN A 433 4.08 17.53 -7.95
CA ASN A 433 2.83 16.87 -8.38
C ASN A 433 1.83 16.47 -7.27
N ASN A 434 1.88 17.14 -6.10
CA ASN A 434 0.89 16.91 -5.05
C ASN A 434 -0.34 17.79 -5.30
N ALA A 435 -1.52 17.18 -5.41
CA ALA A 435 -2.76 17.86 -5.82
C ALA A 435 -3.78 17.94 -4.67
N THR A 436 -4.27 19.14 -4.40
CA THR A 436 -5.42 19.33 -3.50
C THR A 436 -6.71 18.94 -4.21
N LEU A 437 -7.62 18.23 -3.53
CA LEU A 437 -8.97 17.94 -4.06
C LEU A 437 -9.97 19.02 -3.62
N ALA A 438 -11.04 19.18 -4.41
CA ALA A 438 -12.03 20.26 -4.22
C ALA A 438 -12.71 20.24 -2.84
N SER A 439 -12.97 19.06 -2.29
CA SER A 439 -13.55 18.86 -0.96
C SER A 439 -13.25 17.45 -0.46
N PRO A 440 -13.49 17.13 0.82
CA PRO A 440 -13.34 15.76 1.31
C PRO A 440 -14.18 14.73 0.53
N GLY A 441 -15.32 15.15 -0.03
CA GLY A 441 -16.21 14.32 -0.84
C GLY A 441 -15.81 14.16 -2.31
N SER A 442 -14.76 14.84 -2.78
CA SER A 442 -14.32 14.79 -4.17
C SER A 442 -13.20 13.78 -4.44
N GLY A 443 -12.85 12.96 -3.43
CA GLY A 443 -11.91 11.84 -3.57
C GLY A 443 -12.61 10.49 -3.37
N PHE A 444 -12.28 9.54 -4.25
CA PHE A 444 -12.86 8.22 -4.34
C PHE A 444 -11.76 7.17 -4.18
N HIS A 445 -11.55 6.71 -2.94
CA HIS A 445 -10.54 5.70 -2.62
C HIS A 445 -11.14 4.29 -2.64
N ALA A 446 -10.66 3.43 -3.53
CA ALA A 446 -11.30 2.16 -3.83
C ALA A 446 -11.45 1.23 -2.62
N ALA A 447 -10.48 1.19 -1.69
CA ALA A 447 -10.59 0.35 -0.49
C ALA A 447 -11.49 0.95 0.60
N GLN A 448 -11.52 2.29 0.74
CA GLN A 448 -12.33 2.96 1.77
C GLN A 448 -13.82 2.84 1.43
N GLN A 449 -14.12 2.95 0.15
CA GLN A 449 -15.46 2.93 -0.41
C GLN A 449 -15.89 1.53 -0.86
N PHE A 450 -15.07 0.50 -0.63
CA PHE A 450 -15.43 -0.89 -0.94
C PHE A 450 -16.63 -1.33 -0.12
N ARG A 451 -17.68 -1.83 -0.78
CA ARG A 451 -18.90 -2.31 -0.15
C ARG A 451 -19.40 -3.59 -0.82
N GLY A 452 -20.37 -4.25 -0.17
CA GLY A 452 -21.01 -5.48 -0.65
C GLY A 452 -22.19 -5.24 -1.61
N ASP A 453 -22.46 -3.99 -1.97
CA ASP A 453 -23.45 -3.56 -2.95
C ASP A 453 -22.78 -2.95 -4.19
N GLN A 454 -23.28 -3.31 -5.38
CA GLN A 454 -22.80 -2.74 -6.65
C GLN A 454 -23.18 -1.26 -6.73
N SER A 455 -22.35 -0.47 -7.39
CA SER A 455 -22.53 0.97 -7.63
C SER A 455 -22.41 1.88 -6.40
N ALA A 456 -22.12 1.32 -5.22
CA ALA A 456 -21.85 2.11 -4.01
C ALA A 456 -20.69 3.08 -4.26
N ASN A 457 -20.92 4.38 -4.01
CA ASN A 457 -19.95 5.44 -4.25
C ASN A 457 -19.42 5.50 -5.71
N GLY A 458 -20.20 5.00 -6.66
CA GLY A 458 -19.82 4.91 -8.07
C GLY A 458 -18.95 3.70 -8.43
N TRP A 459 -18.65 2.82 -7.48
CA TRP A 459 -17.82 1.63 -7.72
C TRP A 459 -18.64 0.40 -8.13
N THR A 460 -18.18 -0.29 -9.16
CA THR A 460 -18.69 -1.62 -9.55
C THR A 460 -17.54 -2.61 -9.67
N TYR A 461 -17.85 -3.89 -9.53
CA TYR A 461 -16.88 -4.99 -9.54
C TYR A 461 -17.28 -5.97 -10.62
N GLN A 462 -16.41 -6.12 -11.62
CA GLN A 462 -16.78 -6.64 -12.92
C GLN A 462 -15.83 -7.74 -13.40
N TYR A 463 -16.38 -8.61 -14.25
CA TYR A 463 -15.66 -9.65 -14.97
C TYR A 463 -16.04 -9.60 -16.44
N GLY A 464 -15.04 -9.71 -17.31
CA GLY A 464 -15.23 -9.68 -18.75
C GLY A 464 -14.68 -10.94 -19.41
N ASP A 465 -15.55 -11.68 -20.09
CA ASP A 465 -15.19 -12.79 -20.97
C ASP A 465 -14.82 -12.21 -22.34
N ASN A 466 -13.57 -12.39 -22.79
CA ASN A 466 -13.10 -11.98 -24.13
C ASN A 466 -13.12 -10.46 -24.39
N GLY A 467 -12.91 -9.64 -23.35
CA GLY A 467 -12.55 -8.22 -23.47
C GLY A 467 -13.61 -7.24 -23.99
N SER A 468 -14.84 -7.69 -24.30
CA SER A 468 -15.85 -6.84 -24.96
C SER A 468 -17.14 -6.64 -24.14
N ALA A 469 -17.58 -7.66 -23.40
CA ALA A 469 -18.78 -7.60 -22.55
C ALA A 469 -18.39 -7.71 -21.08
N TRP A 470 -18.91 -6.81 -20.24
CA TRP A 470 -18.68 -6.80 -18.79
C TRP A 470 -19.93 -7.25 -18.06
N SER A 471 -19.75 -8.13 -17.08
CA SER A 471 -20.78 -8.58 -16.15
C SER A 471 -20.36 -8.24 -14.71
N ASN A 472 -21.35 -8.05 -13.83
CA ASN A 472 -21.09 -7.80 -12.43
C ASN A 472 -20.74 -9.11 -11.71
N LEU A 473 -19.72 -9.06 -10.86
CA LEU A 473 -19.41 -10.11 -9.89
C LEU A 473 -20.53 -10.21 -8.83
N THR A 474 -20.59 -11.35 -8.12
CA THR A 474 -21.52 -11.56 -6.99
C THR A 474 -20.79 -11.43 -5.65
N PHE A 475 -21.36 -10.71 -4.68
CA PHE A 475 -20.74 -10.55 -3.37
C PHE A 475 -20.97 -11.79 -2.49
N ASP A 476 -19.88 -12.37 -1.99
CA ASP A 476 -19.88 -13.45 -1.03
C ASP A 476 -19.67 -12.87 0.38
N GLN A 477 -20.74 -12.88 1.19
CA GLN A 477 -20.74 -12.39 2.56
C GLN A 477 -19.77 -13.18 3.47
N GLY A 478 -19.58 -14.48 3.21
CA GLY A 478 -18.72 -15.32 4.04
C GLY A 478 -17.24 -15.00 3.89
N THR A 479 -16.83 -14.54 2.70
CA THR A 479 -15.44 -14.16 2.43
C THR A 479 -15.20 -12.66 2.28
N GLY A 480 -16.27 -11.85 2.28
CA GLY A 480 -16.18 -10.40 2.09
C GLY A 480 -15.65 -9.98 0.72
N ALA A 481 -15.86 -10.82 -0.30
CA ALA A 481 -15.28 -10.66 -1.63
C ALA A 481 -16.32 -10.74 -2.75
N TRP A 482 -16.11 -9.98 -3.82
CA TRP A 482 -16.84 -10.14 -5.07
C TRP A 482 -16.24 -11.30 -5.88
N ARG A 483 -17.06 -12.24 -6.36
CA ARG A 483 -16.61 -13.50 -6.99
C ARG A 483 -17.33 -13.82 -8.29
N HIS A 484 -16.62 -14.56 -9.14
CA HIS A 484 -17.14 -15.21 -10.35
C HIS A 484 -16.88 -16.73 -10.29
N PRO A 485 -17.75 -17.58 -10.87
CA PRO A 485 -17.52 -19.03 -10.95
C PRO A 485 -16.20 -19.45 -11.63
N SER A 486 -15.61 -18.58 -12.47
CA SER A 486 -14.30 -18.83 -13.09
C SER A 486 -13.11 -18.71 -12.14
N GLY A 487 -13.33 -18.30 -10.89
CA GLY A 487 -12.30 -18.05 -9.89
C GLY A 487 -11.77 -16.61 -9.86
N ALA A 488 -12.25 -15.73 -10.75
CA ALA A 488 -11.97 -14.31 -10.65
C ALA A 488 -12.61 -13.70 -9.38
N SER A 489 -11.89 -12.78 -8.72
CA SER A 489 -12.43 -12.11 -7.54
C SER A 489 -11.86 -10.71 -7.31
N VAL A 490 -12.60 -9.89 -6.57
CA VAL A 490 -12.16 -8.59 -6.08
C VAL A 490 -12.45 -8.49 -4.58
N THR A 491 -11.42 -8.23 -3.79
CA THR A 491 -11.53 -7.92 -2.36
C THR A 491 -11.38 -6.41 -2.14
N ARG A 492 -11.44 -5.96 -0.88
CA ARG A 492 -11.16 -4.55 -0.53
C ARG A 492 -9.88 -4.02 -1.21
N PHE A 493 -8.81 -4.82 -1.19
CA PHE A 493 -7.49 -4.41 -1.68
C PHE A 493 -7.05 -5.08 -2.99
N GLU A 494 -7.61 -6.25 -3.29
CA GLU A 494 -7.01 -7.15 -4.27
C GLU A 494 -7.91 -7.41 -5.47
N GLN A 495 -7.29 -7.79 -6.59
CA GLN A 495 -7.94 -8.32 -7.78
C GLN A 495 -7.24 -9.63 -8.20
N GLN A 496 -8.02 -10.69 -8.35
CA GLN A 496 -7.57 -12.00 -8.82
C GLN A 496 -8.19 -12.26 -10.20
N PRO A 497 -7.41 -12.30 -11.29
CA PRO A 497 -7.95 -12.69 -12.59
C PRO A 497 -8.19 -14.21 -12.62
N ALA A 498 -9.13 -14.65 -13.48
CA ALA A 498 -9.30 -16.05 -13.79
C ALA A 498 -8.22 -16.53 -14.78
N ALA A 499 -7.90 -17.82 -14.76
CA ALA A 499 -6.85 -18.42 -15.58
C ALA A 499 -7.30 -18.70 -17.04
N CYS A 500 -7.87 -17.71 -17.73
CA CYS A 500 -8.52 -17.91 -19.04
C CYS A 500 -8.00 -17.05 -20.21
N GLY A 501 -6.79 -16.51 -20.14
CA GLY A 501 -6.06 -15.95 -21.30
C GLY A 501 -6.53 -14.55 -21.75
N ASP A 502 -7.82 -14.43 -22.09
CA ASP A 502 -8.42 -13.19 -22.60
C ASP A 502 -9.44 -12.57 -21.63
N CYS A 503 -9.65 -13.21 -20.48
CA CYS A 503 -10.55 -12.71 -19.46
C CYS A 503 -9.92 -11.63 -18.60
N ARG A 504 -10.77 -10.77 -18.05
CA ARG A 504 -10.34 -9.67 -17.19
C ARG A 504 -11.21 -9.59 -15.96
N VAL A 505 -10.58 -9.26 -14.84
CA VAL A 505 -11.28 -8.79 -13.63
C VAL A 505 -11.01 -7.30 -13.47
N ALA A 506 -12.01 -6.55 -13.02
CA ALA A 506 -11.85 -5.14 -12.77
C ALA A 506 -12.65 -4.67 -11.56
N ARG A 507 -12.10 -3.70 -10.83
CA ARG A 507 -12.89 -2.67 -10.17
C ARG A 507 -13.06 -1.50 -11.14
N ALA A 508 -14.24 -0.93 -11.18
CA ALA A 508 -14.61 0.14 -12.10
C ALA A 508 -15.29 1.28 -11.36
N TRP A 509 -14.95 2.52 -11.69
CA TRP A 509 -15.60 3.70 -11.13
C TRP A 509 -16.32 4.48 -12.22
N THR A 510 -17.56 4.87 -11.93
CA THR A 510 -18.39 5.68 -12.84
C THR A 510 -18.32 7.13 -12.42
N ALA A 511 -17.93 8.00 -13.35
CA ALA A 511 -17.86 9.44 -13.13
C ALA A 511 -19.23 10.01 -12.77
N GLN A 512 -19.31 10.61 -11.59
CA GLN A 512 -20.57 11.14 -11.06
C GLN A 512 -20.93 12.49 -11.68
N GLU A 513 -19.93 13.26 -12.09
CA GLU A 513 -20.06 14.59 -12.70
C GLU A 513 -18.98 14.79 -13.79
N PRO A 514 -19.20 15.67 -14.79
CA PRO A 514 -18.16 15.96 -15.77
C PRO A 514 -16.99 16.74 -15.14
N GLY A 515 -15.80 16.62 -15.73
CA GLY A 515 -14.62 17.40 -15.32
C GLY A 515 -13.31 16.72 -15.66
N THR A 516 -12.22 17.16 -15.02
CA THR A 516 -10.92 16.48 -15.09
C THR A 516 -10.64 15.82 -13.74
N VAL A 517 -10.46 14.50 -13.75
CA VAL A 517 -10.03 13.74 -12.58
C VAL A 517 -8.53 13.45 -12.64
N THR A 518 -7.98 13.17 -11.47
CA THR A 518 -6.64 12.66 -11.29
C THR A 518 -6.75 11.25 -10.71
N VAL A 519 -5.92 10.33 -11.17
CA VAL A 519 -5.86 8.94 -10.70
C VAL A 519 -4.52 8.72 -10.03
N ARG A 520 -4.53 8.17 -8.82
CA ARG A 520 -3.33 7.67 -8.12
C ARG A 520 -3.46 6.19 -7.88
N GLY A 521 -2.41 5.44 -8.12
CA GLY A 521 -2.43 4.02 -7.81
C GLY A 521 -1.09 3.33 -8.03
N ARG A 522 -0.98 2.14 -7.47
CA ARG A 522 0.16 1.26 -7.68
C ARG A 522 -0.29 -0.18 -7.68
N ALA A 523 0.09 -0.91 -8.72
CA ALA A 523 -0.23 -2.32 -8.88
C ALA A 523 1.01 -3.17 -8.57
N LEU A 524 0.89 -4.14 -7.67
CA LEU A 524 1.96 -5.06 -7.28
C LEU A 524 1.40 -6.43 -6.91
N LYS A 525 2.24 -7.45 -6.81
CA LYS A 525 1.80 -8.77 -6.35
C LYS A 525 1.51 -8.74 -4.85
N SER A 526 0.35 -9.28 -4.50
CA SER A 526 -0.02 -9.47 -3.08
C SER A 526 0.77 -10.57 -2.41
N ALA A 527 1.22 -11.59 -3.16
CA ALA A 527 2.06 -12.68 -2.67
C ALA A 527 3.10 -13.06 -3.76
N PRO A 528 4.27 -13.62 -3.42
CA PRO A 528 5.38 -13.80 -4.36
C PRO A 528 5.27 -15.10 -5.18
N ASP A 529 4.20 -15.87 -4.97
CA ASP A 529 3.96 -17.21 -5.49
C ASP A 529 3.06 -17.25 -6.74
N GLY A 530 2.23 -16.21 -6.92
CA GLY A 530 1.43 -16.03 -8.14
C GLY A 530 2.28 -15.68 -9.35
N LYS A 531 1.88 -16.13 -10.53
CA LYS A 531 2.57 -15.85 -11.80
C LYS A 531 2.34 -14.40 -12.26
N ASP A 532 2.96 -14.06 -13.39
CA ASP A 532 2.83 -12.73 -13.98
C ASP A 532 1.38 -12.44 -14.37
N VAL A 533 1.04 -11.16 -14.30
CA VAL A 533 -0.26 -10.65 -14.77
C VAL A 533 -0.05 -9.38 -15.58
N THR A 534 -1.07 -8.97 -16.31
CA THR A 534 -1.12 -7.70 -17.03
C THR A 534 -2.15 -6.78 -16.37
N ALA A 535 -1.75 -5.54 -16.11
CA ALA A 535 -2.61 -4.48 -15.60
C ALA A 535 -2.81 -3.38 -16.67
N ARG A 536 -4.01 -2.80 -16.76
CA ARG A 536 -4.25 -1.58 -17.55
C ARG A 536 -5.38 -0.74 -16.96
N ILE A 537 -5.43 0.54 -17.33
CA ILE A 537 -6.57 1.43 -17.06
C ILE A 537 -7.27 1.75 -18.37
N ALA A 538 -8.59 1.60 -18.41
CA ALA A 538 -9.40 1.92 -19.58
C ALA A 538 -10.56 2.86 -19.22
N VAL A 539 -10.87 3.82 -20.09
CA VAL A 539 -12.06 4.68 -20.01
C VAL A 539 -13.00 4.30 -21.14
N ASN A 540 -14.21 3.86 -20.81
CA ASN A 540 -15.21 3.40 -21.79
C ASN A 540 -14.64 2.36 -22.80
N GLY A 541 -13.70 1.52 -22.34
CA GLY A 541 -13.03 0.50 -23.15
C GLY A 541 -11.74 0.97 -23.84
N ALA A 542 -11.52 2.27 -24.00
CA ALA A 542 -10.27 2.83 -24.54
C ALA A 542 -9.17 2.79 -23.48
N THR A 543 -8.02 2.19 -23.79
CA THR A 543 -6.90 2.10 -22.85
C THR A 543 -6.22 3.47 -22.71
N VAL A 544 -6.09 3.96 -21.48
CA VAL A 544 -5.44 5.24 -21.13
C VAL A 544 -4.13 5.06 -20.35
N TRP A 545 -3.90 3.87 -19.80
CA TRP A 545 -2.62 3.46 -19.21
C TRP A 545 -2.42 1.95 -19.38
N GLY A 546 -1.18 1.52 -19.65
CA GLY A 546 -0.87 0.12 -19.92
C GLY A 546 -1.23 -0.31 -21.35
N PRO A 547 -1.26 -1.63 -21.65
CA PRO A 547 -1.02 -2.75 -20.74
C PRO A 547 0.40 -2.77 -20.15
N SER A 548 0.53 -3.22 -18.91
CA SER A 548 1.79 -3.29 -18.19
C SER A 548 1.92 -4.61 -17.44
N ARG A 549 3.09 -5.25 -17.51
CA ARG A 549 3.37 -6.51 -16.82
C ARG A 549 3.66 -6.26 -15.34
N ILE A 550 3.00 -7.04 -14.47
CA ILE A 550 3.31 -7.15 -13.04
C ILE A 550 3.92 -8.54 -12.82
N ALA A 551 5.22 -8.59 -12.51
CA ALA A 551 5.96 -9.84 -12.40
C ALA A 551 5.61 -10.62 -11.11
N SER A 552 5.72 -11.95 -11.13
CA SER A 552 5.39 -12.85 -10.00
C SER A 552 5.98 -12.46 -8.64
N GLY A 553 7.18 -11.88 -8.61
CA GLY A 553 7.87 -11.44 -7.40
C GLY A 553 7.83 -9.94 -7.15
N ASP A 554 7.05 -9.17 -7.91
CA ASP A 554 7.06 -7.71 -7.82
C ASP A 554 6.42 -7.20 -6.52
N ARG A 555 7.27 -6.67 -5.64
CA ARG A 555 6.89 -5.99 -4.39
C ARG A 555 7.10 -4.48 -4.44
N GLN A 556 7.67 -3.96 -5.53
CA GLN A 556 7.89 -2.52 -5.69
C GLN A 556 6.69 -1.86 -6.37
N GLY A 557 6.06 -2.55 -7.31
CA GLY A 557 4.84 -2.17 -7.99
C GLY A 557 5.01 -1.14 -9.09
N ASN A 558 4.19 -1.24 -10.12
CA ASN A 558 4.10 -0.25 -11.19
C ASN A 558 3.24 0.92 -10.75
N VAL A 559 3.73 2.15 -10.93
CA VAL A 559 2.95 3.38 -10.72
C VAL A 559 1.90 3.49 -11.82
N THR A 560 0.64 3.71 -11.44
CA THR A 560 -0.50 3.76 -12.34
C THR A 560 -1.16 5.14 -12.35
N ASP A 561 -0.39 6.17 -12.05
CA ASP A 561 -0.88 7.54 -11.90
C ASP A 561 -1.28 8.13 -13.26
N ILE A 562 -2.44 8.79 -13.30
CA ILE A 562 -2.89 9.61 -14.43
C ILE A 562 -3.15 11.00 -13.86
N HIS A 563 -2.29 11.96 -14.18
CA HIS A 563 -2.38 13.29 -13.58
C HIS A 563 -3.64 14.04 -14.04
N ARG A 564 -4.08 13.82 -15.28
CA ARG A 564 -5.28 14.43 -15.86
C ARG A 564 -6.00 13.45 -16.75
N LEU A 565 -7.26 13.21 -16.43
CA LEU A 565 -8.16 12.39 -17.19
C LEU A 565 -9.49 13.14 -17.31
N PRO A 566 -9.79 13.70 -18.49
CA PRO A 566 -11.11 14.26 -18.78
C PRO A 566 -12.16 13.16 -18.67
N VAL A 567 -13.28 13.47 -18.04
CA VAL A 567 -14.42 12.57 -17.89
C VAL A 567 -15.72 13.35 -18.12
N ALA A 568 -16.64 12.74 -18.86
CA ALA A 568 -18.05 13.10 -18.83
C ALA A 568 -18.76 12.37 -17.69
N LYS A 569 -19.91 12.89 -17.25
CA LYS A 569 -20.78 12.15 -16.34
C LYS A 569 -21.21 10.83 -16.98
N GLY A 570 -21.05 9.73 -16.25
CA GLY A 570 -21.33 8.38 -16.72
C GLY A 570 -20.15 7.64 -17.35
N ASP A 571 -19.01 8.31 -17.58
CA ASP A 571 -17.80 7.64 -18.04
C ASP A 571 -17.33 6.59 -17.02
N VAL A 572 -16.92 5.42 -17.51
CA VAL A 572 -16.46 4.30 -16.67
C VAL A 572 -14.96 4.14 -16.78
N ILE A 573 -14.25 4.40 -15.68
CA ILE A 573 -12.82 4.12 -15.52
C ILE A 573 -12.65 2.71 -14.94
N ARG A 574 -12.05 1.80 -15.69
CA ARG A 574 -11.78 0.40 -15.27
C ARG A 574 -10.31 0.17 -14.97
N PHE A 575 -10.04 -0.49 -13.85
CA PHE A 575 -8.71 -0.94 -13.43
C PHE A 575 -8.61 -2.44 -13.65
N GLU A 576 -8.16 -2.82 -14.84
CA GLU A 576 -8.28 -4.18 -15.34
C GLU A 576 -7.03 -5.01 -15.06
N VAL A 577 -7.23 -6.25 -14.62
CA VAL A 577 -6.18 -7.25 -14.44
C VAL A 577 -6.52 -8.49 -15.27
N SER A 578 -5.53 -9.01 -16.00
CA SER A 578 -5.63 -10.23 -16.81
C SER A 578 -4.38 -11.10 -16.68
N THR A 579 -4.46 -12.34 -17.16
CA THR A 579 -3.35 -13.31 -17.18
C THR A 579 -3.46 -14.22 -18.40
N ASP A 580 -2.35 -14.84 -18.78
CA ASP A 580 -2.33 -15.89 -19.80
C ASP A 580 -3.13 -17.13 -19.36
N ALA A 581 -3.59 -17.93 -20.33
CA ALA A 581 -4.41 -19.11 -20.09
C ALA A 581 -3.64 -20.21 -19.34
N GLY A 582 -4.30 -20.90 -18.40
CA GLY A 582 -3.72 -22.02 -17.66
C GLY A 582 -2.67 -21.63 -16.61
N VAL A 583 -2.49 -20.34 -16.36
CA VAL A 583 -1.55 -19.79 -15.38
C VAL A 583 -2.27 -19.57 -14.04
N ASN A 584 -1.65 -19.90 -12.90
CA ASN A 584 -2.12 -19.44 -11.60
C ASN A 584 -1.60 -18.01 -11.36
N PRO A 585 -2.41 -16.97 -11.57
CA PRO A 585 -1.91 -15.61 -11.55
C PRO A 585 -1.57 -15.16 -10.13
N GLY A 586 -2.27 -15.66 -9.12
CA GLY A 586 -2.29 -15.09 -7.77
C GLY A 586 -2.75 -13.61 -7.73
N PRO A 587 -3.06 -13.09 -6.53
CA PRO A 587 -3.73 -11.80 -6.43
C PRO A 587 -2.79 -10.62 -6.72
N VAL A 588 -3.39 -9.50 -7.15
CA VAL A 588 -2.75 -8.20 -7.33
C VAL A 588 -3.31 -7.24 -6.29
N SER A 589 -2.42 -6.60 -5.53
CA SER A 589 -2.78 -5.46 -4.70
C SER A 589 -2.88 -4.23 -5.59
N TRP A 590 -4.07 -3.64 -5.70
CA TRP A 590 -4.26 -2.43 -6.47
C TRP A 590 -5.48 -1.64 -5.98
N VAL A 591 -5.21 -0.56 -5.26
CA VAL A 591 -6.22 0.34 -4.69
C VAL A 591 -6.05 1.76 -5.23
N PRO A 592 -6.72 2.08 -6.34
CA PRO A 592 -6.65 3.41 -6.91
C PRO A 592 -7.44 4.43 -6.08
N THR A 593 -6.97 5.68 -6.13
CA THR A 593 -7.72 6.87 -5.73
C THR A 593 -8.03 7.70 -6.96
N ILE A 594 -9.29 8.06 -7.14
CA ILE A 594 -9.73 9.02 -8.16
C ILE A 594 -10.10 10.30 -7.44
N GLY A 595 -9.69 11.46 -7.92
CA GLY A 595 -10.04 12.73 -7.28
C GLY A 595 -10.28 13.85 -8.28
N TYR A 596 -11.24 14.72 -8.01
CA TYR A 596 -11.42 15.98 -8.72
C TYR A 596 -10.55 17.07 -8.04
N PRO A 597 -9.47 17.55 -8.68
CA PRO A 597 -8.60 18.56 -8.09
C PRO A 597 -9.32 19.90 -7.92
N ALA A 598 -9.08 20.61 -6.82
CA ALA A 598 -9.78 21.87 -6.50
C ALA A 598 -9.58 22.96 -7.57
N ASN A 599 -8.37 23.01 -8.12
CA ASN A 599 -7.89 24.07 -8.99
C ASN A 599 -7.77 23.64 -10.46
N ALA A 600 -8.24 22.44 -10.82
CA ALA A 600 -8.35 22.07 -12.23
C ALA A 600 -9.59 22.75 -12.83
N ARG A 601 -9.45 23.33 -14.02
CA ARG A 601 -10.57 23.81 -14.84
C ARG A 601 -10.43 23.24 -16.23
N SER A 602 -11.52 22.71 -16.76
CA SER A 602 -11.60 22.23 -18.13
C SER A 602 -12.86 22.76 -18.79
N TRP A 603 -12.69 23.23 -20.01
CA TRP A 603 -13.75 23.60 -20.93
C TRP A 603 -13.58 22.74 -22.15
N GLU A 604 -14.54 21.86 -22.38
CA GLU A 604 -14.49 20.81 -23.42
C GLU A 604 -15.40 21.16 -24.60
N PHE A 605 -16.16 22.25 -24.52
CA PHE A 605 -17.01 22.79 -25.59
C PHE A 605 -17.90 21.73 -26.27
N ASN A 606 -18.44 20.81 -25.45
CA ASN A 606 -19.28 19.70 -25.87
C ASN A 606 -20.67 19.69 -25.19
N ASP A 607 -21.04 20.80 -24.54
CA ASP A 607 -22.37 20.99 -23.95
C ASP A 607 -23.45 21.01 -25.05
N THR A 608 -24.31 19.97 -25.03
CA THR A 608 -25.44 19.81 -25.95
C THR A 608 -26.73 20.44 -25.42
N VAL A 609 -26.75 20.87 -24.16
CA VAL A 609 -27.92 21.41 -23.46
C VAL A 609 -28.02 22.92 -23.68
N ASP A 610 -26.90 23.64 -23.66
CA ASP A 610 -26.86 25.09 -23.93
C ASP A 610 -25.62 25.50 -24.75
N PRO A 611 -25.55 25.16 -26.05
CA PRO A 611 -24.39 25.47 -26.90
C PRO A 611 -24.17 26.98 -27.11
N GLY A 612 -25.18 27.81 -26.83
CA GLY A 612 -25.07 29.27 -26.89
C GLY A 612 -24.25 29.86 -25.74
N ARG A 613 -24.07 29.11 -24.64
CA ARG A 613 -23.34 29.54 -23.45
C ARG A 613 -21.83 29.41 -23.56
N MET A 614 -21.31 28.59 -24.49
CA MET A 614 -19.87 28.44 -24.77
C MET A 614 -19.04 28.08 -23.52
N ASP A 615 -19.55 27.16 -22.69
CA ASP A 615 -19.06 26.83 -21.34
C ASP A 615 -18.79 28.06 -20.43
N GLY A 616 -19.53 29.14 -20.65
CA GLY A 616 -19.44 30.40 -19.92
C GLY A 616 -18.35 31.35 -20.42
N TRP A 617 -17.69 31.05 -21.55
CA TRP A 617 -16.80 32.01 -22.20
C TRP A 617 -17.58 33.09 -22.95
N ALA A 618 -17.12 34.33 -22.85
CA ALA A 618 -17.76 35.50 -23.47
C ALA A 618 -16.89 36.06 -24.60
N LEU A 619 -17.36 35.91 -25.84
CA LEU A 619 -16.72 36.50 -27.03
C LEU A 619 -16.77 38.03 -26.94
N THR A 620 -15.64 38.71 -27.15
CA THR A 620 -15.52 40.16 -26.95
C THR A 620 -14.56 40.77 -27.97
N SER A 621 -14.96 41.87 -28.62
CA SER A 621 -14.16 42.58 -29.65
C SER A 621 -13.76 41.69 -30.82
N GLN A 622 -14.22 42.01 -32.03
CA GLN A 622 -13.75 41.41 -33.29
C GLN A 622 -13.75 39.87 -33.39
N LEU A 623 -14.39 39.17 -32.46
CA LEU A 623 -14.49 37.71 -32.39
C LEU A 623 -15.96 37.31 -32.38
N THR A 624 -16.31 36.38 -33.27
CA THR A 624 -17.62 35.74 -33.35
C THR A 624 -17.44 34.24 -33.29
N GLY A 625 -18.47 33.49 -32.91
CA GLY A 625 -18.35 32.04 -32.84
C GLY A 625 -19.57 31.34 -32.29
N THR A 626 -19.56 30.02 -32.41
CA THR A 626 -20.62 29.11 -31.96
C THR A 626 -20.01 27.78 -31.58
N MET A 627 -20.58 27.08 -30.61
CA MET A 627 -20.25 25.67 -30.39
C MET A 627 -21.01 24.79 -31.39
N THR A 628 -20.28 23.95 -32.11
CA THR A 628 -20.83 22.91 -32.99
C THR A 628 -19.83 21.76 -33.12
N ASP A 629 -20.35 20.54 -33.27
CA ASP A 629 -19.55 19.31 -33.44
C ASP A 629 -18.51 19.08 -32.33
N GLY A 630 -18.89 19.38 -31.08
CA GLY A 630 -18.02 19.19 -29.90
C GLY A 630 -16.81 20.12 -29.86
N SER A 631 -16.87 21.27 -30.52
CA SER A 631 -15.80 22.28 -30.48
C SER A 631 -16.38 23.70 -30.58
N LEU A 632 -15.63 24.67 -30.08
CA LEU A 632 -15.92 26.08 -30.25
C LEU A 632 -15.33 26.59 -31.57
N LYS A 633 -16.20 26.95 -32.52
CA LYS A 633 -15.81 27.52 -33.81
C LYS A 633 -15.75 29.02 -33.70
N LEU A 634 -14.56 29.62 -33.83
CA LEU A 634 -14.40 31.08 -33.78
C LEU A 634 -14.02 31.65 -35.14
N ARG A 635 -14.36 32.93 -35.33
CA ARG A 635 -13.94 33.74 -36.47
C ARG A 635 -13.50 35.12 -36.01
N SER A 636 -12.22 35.40 -36.21
CA SER A 636 -11.64 36.73 -36.07
C SER A 636 -12.01 37.60 -37.28
N SER A 637 -12.35 38.85 -37.01
CA SER A 637 -12.69 39.88 -38.01
C SER A 637 -11.66 41.02 -38.10
N GLY A 638 -10.61 41.00 -37.27
CA GLY A 638 -9.64 42.09 -37.21
C GLY A 638 -8.38 41.75 -36.40
N ASN A 639 -7.79 42.79 -35.80
CA ASN A 639 -6.46 42.74 -35.18
C ASN A 639 -6.49 42.59 -33.65
N ASP A 640 -7.63 42.79 -33.00
CA ASP A 640 -7.83 42.60 -31.56
C ASP A 640 -9.07 41.72 -31.26
N PRO A 641 -9.11 40.48 -31.79
CA PRO A 641 -10.13 39.51 -31.45
C PRO A 641 -9.86 38.90 -30.07
N PHE A 642 -10.82 38.93 -29.14
CA PHE A 642 -10.61 38.24 -27.86
C PHE A 642 -11.87 37.63 -27.23
N MET A 643 -11.68 36.86 -26.18
CA MET A 643 -12.77 36.32 -25.37
C MET A 643 -12.33 36.17 -23.92
N HIS A 644 -13.29 36.27 -23.01
CA HIS A 644 -13.05 36.10 -21.58
C HIS A 644 -13.55 34.75 -21.10
N SER A 645 -12.79 34.13 -20.20
CA SER A 645 -13.29 32.98 -19.43
C SER A 645 -14.46 33.40 -18.53
N PRO A 646 -15.15 32.43 -17.88
CA PRO A 646 -15.93 32.72 -16.69
C PRO A 646 -15.12 33.54 -15.68
N ASP A 647 -15.79 34.47 -14.98
CA ASP A 647 -15.17 35.23 -13.89
C ASP A 647 -15.01 34.37 -12.63
N SER A 648 -14.22 34.85 -11.67
CA SER A 648 -14.02 34.20 -10.36
C SER A 648 -13.54 32.74 -10.46
N LEU A 649 -12.56 32.49 -11.33
CA LEU A 649 -11.95 31.16 -11.50
C LEU A 649 -11.39 30.61 -10.18
N ASN A 650 -10.92 31.50 -9.29
CA ASN A 650 -10.37 31.21 -7.96
C ASN A 650 -9.21 30.21 -7.99
N LEU A 651 -8.27 30.39 -8.93
CA LEU A 651 -7.16 29.47 -9.14
C LEU A 651 -5.92 29.98 -8.43
N ASP A 652 -5.28 29.13 -7.62
CA ASP A 652 -3.98 29.46 -7.04
C ASP A 652 -2.88 29.31 -8.11
N ALA A 653 -2.27 30.43 -8.48
CA ALA A 653 -1.22 30.54 -9.49
C ALA A 653 0.00 29.63 -9.21
N ARG A 654 0.23 29.24 -7.95
CA ARG A 654 1.31 28.31 -7.56
C ARG A 654 1.02 26.87 -7.97
N THR A 655 -0.26 26.51 -7.97
CA THR A 655 -0.75 25.15 -8.27
C THR A 655 -1.25 25.01 -9.69
N VAL A 656 -1.61 26.11 -10.33
CA VAL A 656 -2.11 26.18 -11.70
C VAL A 656 -1.17 27.08 -12.49
N ARG A 657 -0.23 26.48 -13.21
CA ARG A 657 0.84 27.18 -13.92
C ARG A 657 0.69 27.09 -15.44
N HIS A 658 -0.06 26.13 -15.97
CA HIS A 658 -0.10 25.91 -17.41
C HIS A 658 -1.53 25.93 -17.93
N ILE A 659 -1.65 26.31 -19.20
CA ILE A 659 -2.85 26.17 -20.00
C ILE A 659 -2.54 25.21 -21.13
N GLU A 660 -3.32 24.13 -21.26
CA GLU A 660 -3.32 23.30 -22.47
C GLU A 660 -4.54 23.66 -23.30
N ILE A 661 -4.30 23.97 -24.58
CA ILE A 661 -5.34 24.29 -25.55
C ILE A 661 -5.16 23.40 -26.77
N ARG A 662 -6.22 22.70 -27.16
CA ARG A 662 -6.26 21.99 -28.44
C ARG A 662 -7.04 22.84 -29.44
N ALA A 663 -6.36 23.35 -30.45
CA ALA A 663 -6.93 24.32 -31.38
C ALA A 663 -6.45 24.14 -32.83
N ARG A 664 -7.27 24.59 -33.76
CA ARG A 664 -6.96 24.68 -35.20
C ARG A 664 -6.97 26.15 -35.62
N ASN A 665 -5.80 26.71 -35.87
CA ASN A 665 -5.65 28.11 -36.27
C ASN A 665 -5.67 28.25 -37.79
N GLY A 666 -6.82 28.61 -38.37
CA GLY A 666 -6.93 28.90 -39.80
C GLY A 666 -6.56 30.33 -40.20
N THR A 667 -6.02 31.13 -39.28
CA THR A 667 -5.58 32.51 -39.55
C THR A 667 -4.12 32.56 -40.00
N ALA A 668 -3.67 33.72 -40.47
CA ALA A 668 -2.27 33.97 -40.81
C ALA A 668 -1.35 34.24 -39.60
N SER A 669 -1.93 34.38 -38.39
CA SER A 669 -1.15 34.66 -37.18
C SER A 669 -0.33 33.46 -36.75
N ALA A 670 0.92 33.70 -36.37
CA ALA A 670 1.84 32.68 -35.85
C ALA A 670 1.86 32.62 -34.31
N ALA A 671 1.07 33.44 -33.64
CA ALA A 671 0.99 33.50 -32.19
C ALA A 671 -0.42 33.87 -31.73
N GLY A 672 -0.75 33.44 -30.53
CA GLY A 672 -1.88 33.91 -29.74
C GLY A 672 -1.40 34.43 -28.40
N GLU A 673 -2.29 35.07 -27.64
CA GLU A 673 -1.97 35.62 -26.32
C GLU A 673 -3.00 35.17 -25.29
N PHE A 674 -2.51 34.81 -24.09
CA PHE A 674 -3.33 34.70 -22.90
C PHE A 674 -3.02 35.88 -21.99
N PHE A 675 -4.03 36.67 -21.68
CA PHE A 675 -3.99 37.62 -20.60
C PHE A 675 -4.64 37.03 -19.35
N PHE A 676 -4.29 37.57 -18.17
CA PHE A 676 -4.94 37.21 -16.92
C PHE A 676 -5.12 38.42 -15.99
N VAL A 677 -6.05 38.27 -15.05
CA VAL A 677 -6.19 39.16 -13.90
C VAL A 677 -6.26 38.37 -12.61
N THR A 678 -5.83 38.98 -11.51
CA THR A 678 -5.87 38.36 -10.18
C THR A 678 -7.01 38.94 -9.36
N SER A 679 -7.34 38.29 -8.25
CA SER A 679 -8.35 38.78 -7.32
C SER A 679 -7.91 40.09 -6.63
N SER A 680 -6.60 40.29 -6.45
CA SER A 680 -6.02 41.51 -5.86
C SER A 680 -5.78 42.63 -6.87
N ASP A 681 -5.61 42.31 -8.16
CA ASP A 681 -5.39 43.29 -9.22
C ASP A 681 -6.21 42.92 -10.48
N PRO A 682 -7.46 43.42 -10.58
CA PRO A 682 -8.40 43.10 -11.65
C PRO A 682 -8.17 43.89 -12.96
N VAL A 683 -7.08 44.65 -13.08
CA VAL A 683 -6.82 45.52 -14.25
C VAL A 683 -6.17 44.74 -15.39
N TRP A 684 -6.77 44.68 -16.58
CA TRP A 684 -6.13 44.12 -17.77
C TRP A 684 -5.00 45.03 -18.27
N ASN A 685 -3.79 44.50 -18.45
CA ASN A 685 -2.68 45.22 -19.04
C ASN A 685 -1.65 44.27 -19.65
N GLY A 686 -0.73 44.81 -20.45
CA GLY A 686 0.31 44.03 -21.15
C GLY A 686 1.33 43.33 -20.23
N ALA A 687 1.43 43.72 -18.95
CA ALA A 687 2.32 43.05 -18.01
C ALA A 687 1.77 41.69 -17.53
N LYS A 688 0.45 41.46 -17.66
CA LYS A 688 -0.22 40.20 -17.28
C LYS A 688 -0.59 39.37 -18.50
N ARG A 689 0.39 39.14 -19.37
CA ARG A 689 0.21 38.44 -20.65
C ARG A 689 1.29 37.40 -20.89
N VAL A 690 0.90 36.31 -21.52
CA VAL A 690 1.79 35.30 -22.06
C VAL A 690 1.45 35.06 -23.53
N THR A 691 2.44 35.23 -24.40
CA THR A 691 2.34 34.95 -25.84
C THR A 691 2.79 33.52 -26.09
N TRP A 692 2.05 32.78 -26.93
CA TRP A 692 2.37 31.41 -27.29
C TRP A 692 2.35 31.23 -28.80
N GLN A 693 3.22 30.36 -29.32
CA GLN A 693 3.36 30.14 -30.76
C GLN A 693 2.30 29.16 -31.25
N THR A 694 1.64 29.51 -32.35
CA THR A 694 0.60 28.71 -32.98
C THR A 694 0.96 28.41 -34.44
N LYS A 695 0.53 27.26 -34.95
CA LYS A 695 0.73 26.91 -36.35
C LYS A 695 -0.20 27.75 -37.21
N LYS A 696 0.35 28.56 -38.13
CA LYS A 696 -0.43 29.35 -39.09
C LYS A 696 -1.16 28.43 -40.09
N VAL A 697 -2.37 28.79 -40.49
CA VAL A 697 -3.17 28.08 -41.50
C VAL A 697 -3.16 26.56 -41.26
N ASP A 698 -3.43 26.17 -40.02
CA ASP A 698 -3.43 24.78 -39.61
C ASP A 698 -4.64 24.06 -40.20
N GLY A 699 -4.38 22.98 -40.94
CA GLY A 699 -5.43 22.12 -41.49
C GLY A 699 -6.08 21.23 -40.42
N ASP A 700 -5.36 20.96 -39.34
CA ASP A 700 -5.73 20.03 -38.27
C ASP A 700 -5.72 20.70 -36.90
N TYR A 701 -6.25 20.00 -35.90
CA TYR A 701 -6.14 20.42 -34.50
C TYR A 701 -4.76 20.07 -33.93
N THR A 702 -4.11 21.07 -33.35
CA THR A 702 -2.82 20.92 -32.65
C THR A 702 -3.02 21.17 -31.16
N ILE A 703 -2.33 20.38 -30.31
CA ILE A 703 -2.29 20.59 -28.86
C ILE A 703 -1.12 21.50 -28.52
N TYR A 704 -1.37 22.50 -27.69
CA TYR A 704 -0.38 23.46 -27.26
C TYR A 704 -0.41 23.63 -25.75
N THR A 705 0.78 23.69 -25.15
CA THR A 705 0.96 23.90 -23.72
C THR A 705 1.62 25.25 -23.48
N VAL A 706 0.93 26.13 -22.76
CA VAL A 706 1.38 27.48 -22.42
C VAL A 706 1.80 27.51 -20.96
N ASP A 707 3.09 27.74 -20.68
CA ASP A 707 3.58 27.98 -19.31
C ASP A 707 3.27 29.43 -18.91
N MET A 708 2.28 29.62 -18.04
CA MET A 708 1.90 30.94 -17.54
C MET A 708 2.89 31.48 -16.51
N GLY A 709 3.62 30.59 -15.82
CA GLY A 709 4.61 30.95 -14.80
C GLY A 709 5.87 31.61 -15.35
N GLN A 710 6.04 31.65 -16.67
CA GLN A 710 7.07 32.49 -17.31
C GLN A 710 6.79 33.99 -17.12
N ASN A 711 5.53 34.37 -16.86
CA ASN A 711 5.19 35.73 -16.51
C ASN A 711 5.28 35.92 -14.98
N PRO A 712 6.17 36.80 -14.48
CA PRO A 712 6.36 36.98 -13.04
C PRO A 712 5.15 37.57 -12.31
N ALA A 713 4.18 38.14 -13.04
CA ALA A 713 2.91 38.61 -12.47
C ALA A 713 1.89 37.48 -12.24
N TRP A 714 2.13 36.26 -12.75
CA TRP A 714 1.28 35.08 -12.50
C TRP A 714 1.44 34.59 -11.06
N THR A 715 0.79 35.30 -10.14
CA THR A 715 0.91 35.11 -8.69
C THR A 715 -0.45 35.30 -8.01
N GLY A 716 -0.58 34.79 -6.78
CA GLY A 716 -1.81 34.90 -6.00
C GLY A 716 -2.98 34.11 -6.62
N THR A 717 -4.20 34.62 -6.44
CA THR A 717 -5.42 33.98 -6.96
C THR A 717 -5.79 34.54 -8.31
N ILE A 718 -5.64 33.75 -9.37
CA ILE A 718 -6.09 34.07 -10.72
C ILE A 718 -7.62 34.09 -10.74
N ARG A 719 -8.16 35.26 -11.11
CA ARG A 719 -9.60 35.53 -11.15
C ARG A 719 -10.20 35.21 -12.50
N ARG A 720 -9.50 35.55 -13.60
CA ARG A 720 -10.07 35.45 -14.96
C ARG A 720 -8.99 35.41 -16.03
N LEU A 721 -9.27 34.76 -17.14
CA LEU A 721 -8.43 34.75 -18.35
C LEU A 721 -9.08 35.52 -19.49
N ARG A 722 -8.24 36.07 -20.37
CA ARG A 722 -8.60 36.57 -21.70
C ARG A 722 -7.74 35.82 -22.72
N LEU A 723 -8.38 35.26 -23.75
CA LEU A 723 -7.73 34.61 -24.88
C LEU A 723 -7.84 35.51 -26.11
N ASP A 724 -6.69 35.80 -26.70
CA ASP A 724 -6.53 36.53 -27.95
C ASP A 724 -5.98 35.53 -28.97
N PRO A 725 -6.84 34.85 -29.75
CA PRO A 725 -6.41 33.71 -30.55
C PRO A 725 -5.58 34.11 -31.79
N SER A 726 -5.66 35.37 -32.24
CA SER A 726 -5.06 35.82 -33.50
C SER A 726 -4.97 37.36 -33.54
N ILE A 727 -4.14 37.90 -34.43
CA ILE A 727 -4.15 39.32 -34.83
C ILE A 727 -4.55 39.49 -36.32
N ASN A 728 -5.02 38.43 -36.96
CA ASN A 728 -5.49 38.45 -38.34
C ASN A 728 -6.93 37.92 -38.43
N ALA A 729 -7.67 38.40 -39.43
CA ALA A 729 -8.98 37.85 -39.72
C ALA A 729 -8.88 36.40 -40.21
N GLY A 730 -9.84 35.56 -39.82
CA GLY A 730 -9.90 34.16 -40.21
C GLY A 730 -10.50 33.24 -39.13
N PRO A 731 -10.69 31.95 -39.45
CA PRO A 731 -11.23 30.99 -38.50
C PRO A 731 -10.18 30.53 -37.47
N PHE A 732 -10.63 30.25 -36.25
CA PHE A 732 -9.84 29.66 -35.18
C PHE A 732 -10.73 28.74 -34.35
N ASP A 733 -10.54 27.44 -34.45
CA ASP A 733 -11.40 26.48 -33.74
C ASP A 733 -10.69 25.99 -32.48
N ILE A 734 -11.45 25.79 -31.41
CA ILE A 734 -10.95 25.30 -30.12
C ILE A 734 -11.74 24.05 -29.75
N ASP A 735 -11.03 22.95 -29.54
CA ASP A 735 -11.61 21.70 -29.04
C ASP A 735 -11.76 21.74 -27.52
N TYR A 736 -10.69 22.12 -26.81
CA TYR A 736 -10.74 22.31 -25.36
C TYR A 736 -9.72 23.34 -24.86
N ILE A 737 -9.97 23.87 -23.66
CA ILE A 737 -9.02 24.65 -22.85
C ILE A 737 -8.97 24.04 -21.44
N ARG A 738 -7.78 23.72 -20.93
CA ARG A 738 -7.56 23.11 -19.62
C ARG A 738 -6.48 23.83 -18.82
N LEU A 739 -6.68 23.98 -17.52
CA LEU A 739 -5.78 24.68 -16.59
C LEU A 739 -5.31 23.74 -15.49
N TYR A 740 -4.01 23.81 -15.19
CA TYR A 740 -3.37 22.90 -14.25
C TYR A 740 -1.99 23.31 -13.74
#